data_AF-A0A367YET8-F1
#
_entry.id   AF-A0A367YET8-F1
#
_cell.length_a   1.000
_cell.length_b   1.000
_cell.length_c   1.000
_cell.angle_alpha   90.00
_cell.angle_beta   90.00
_cell.angle_gamma   90.00
#
_symmetry.space_group_name_H-M   'P 1'
#
loop_
_entity.id
_entity.type
_entity.pdbx_description
1 polymer ?
#
loop_
_entity_poly.entity_id
_entity_poly.type
_entity_poly.pdbx_seq_one_letter_code
_entity_poly.pdbx_strand_id
1 'polypeptide(L)'
;MSRILLARRHTAGLFPTARAVYNAPQLRSQTTRNFSTNHNCLHSQISAAPAYFAYITRSATEETYHERLHTKPTFTLEQYVSDKFTEEIVMLVTEGKLQEIVDRADKLTPELITYVIEKTMAGCPPMPPNATNVEVPYFVTHTQLRFENPYYKFINSKVPLLYEMVKKASPALALYPYYVWLYYHMNDTEGLMELAPVVYQMNPQTIVYFLSSFIHNYEMEEFKKYLHQIIVNTSNTLPSSFLDGLIPQLIGHGIMFESLFFVFQLWMNSPKCEAPLGKVISLILLEFYRFGTAHEIKEFRRLIRNYNDHYLVQTINYQYEIINREFLKFKKTITPGDKHVISAMQPKDGDLEFYYRWLHFMIRYSNMENVNFILTLYKETAGNTQLPSRFFRLLLEYYEKHDKFIPLLQLLEASKGSIPYDSSFLKTIVKTFIYSYSRFAPLFVQKVNDWLGGQHFELTKLSSQFYPYHLHNSINRTKYKEPEWQEIKFSPDNDDTYYRAQVDFRVLQGFRKLLERGVRPDFKMVLDTFRFGDLDDRLYIKSVLIQTRQYNYKNQKTMELRSLKHPSLEKEDLLRYFEINKDQLNDSHKFYFARMLIDFDLLEEAKYLLDLIDDTCLIDKNKMFKIILELKMCMMANDFDTMKETLEKFKLHDDQLYISPYLLNQTLSIETSLFSKLRLNNQELDQEMMLAGKKCLLKLRFFIGDVKLVLENDEKEMTQLIDRTIGTLNAWKNKQ
;
A
#
# COMPACT_ATOMS: atom_id res chain seq x y z
N MET A 1 -14.82 13.63 33.16
CA MET A 1 -16.29 13.69 33.27
C MET A 1 -16.79 14.90 32.49
N SER A 2 -17.51 14.66 31.40
CA SER A 2 -18.62 15.45 30.83
C SER A 2 -18.85 14.94 29.40
N ARG A 3 -19.81 14.01 29.25
CA ARG A 3 -20.29 13.50 27.97
C ARG A 3 -21.18 14.58 27.35
N ILE A 4 -20.77 15.19 26.25
CA ILE A 4 -21.68 15.95 25.38
C ILE A 4 -22.03 15.05 24.19
N LEU A 5 -23.16 14.38 24.31
CA LEU A 5 -23.87 13.73 23.21
C LEU A 5 -24.54 14.84 22.38
N LEU A 6 -24.00 15.14 21.19
CA LEU A 6 -24.75 15.88 20.19
C LEU A 6 -25.59 14.88 19.38
N ALA A 7 -26.82 14.67 19.86
CA ALA A 7 -27.85 13.98 19.11
C ALA A 7 -28.27 14.84 17.91
N ARG A 8 -28.13 14.29 16.71
CA ARG A 8 -28.63 14.88 15.46
C ARG A 8 -30.16 14.90 15.53
N ARG A 9 -30.77 16.09 15.52
CA ARG A 9 -32.22 16.22 15.31
C ARG A 9 -32.54 15.76 13.89
N HIS A 10 -33.33 14.69 13.78
CA HIS A 10 -34.02 14.33 12.55
C HIS A 10 -35.06 15.40 12.24
N THR A 11 -34.90 16.15 11.14
CA THR A 11 -35.98 16.91 10.53
C THR A 11 -36.43 16.17 9.27
N ALA A 12 -37.59 15.54 9.37
CA ALA A 12 -38.32 14.99 8.25
C ALA A 12 -39.10 16.11 7.54
N GLY A 13 -38.98 16.15 6.21
CA GLY A 13 -40.00 16.67 5.28
C GLY A 13 -40.19 18.19 5.15
N LEU A 14 -39.85 18.73 3.97
CA LEU A 14 -40.68 19.56 3.06
C LEU A 14 -39.79 20.49 2.19
N PHE A 15 -39.79 20.27 0.87
CA PHE A 15 -39.61 21.35 -0.12
C PHE A 15 -40.81 22.32 0.02
N PRO A 16 -40.76 23.63 -0.35
CA PRO A 16 -40.00 24.20 -1.48
C PRO A 16 -39.47 25.65 -1.30
N THR A 17 -38.94 26.18 -2.42
CA THR A 17 -38.85 27.58 -2.89
C THR A 17 -37.48 28.24 -2.98
N ALA A 18 -37.22 28.68 -4.21
CA ALA A 18 -36.06 29.38 -4.72
C ALA A 18 -35.68 30.61 -3.90
N ARG A 19 -34.37 30.82 -3.73
CA ARG A 19 -33.80 32.13 -3.41
C ARG A 19 -32.63 32.45 -4.33
N ALA A 20 -32.92 33.44 -5.18
CA ALA A 20 -32.06 34.47 -5.74
C ALA A 20 -30.59 34.11 -6.04
N VAL A 21 -30.34 33.97 -7.34
CA VAL A 21 -29.05 34.14 -8.00
C VAL A 21 -28.48 35.52 -7.64
N TYR A 22 -27.42 35.55 -6.84
CA TYR A 22 -26.50 36.68 -6.80
C TYR A 22 -25.26 36.31 -7.64
N ASN A 23 -25.17 36.93 -8.81
CA ASN A 23 -23.98 36.91 -9.65
C ASN A 23 -22.87 37.73 -8.96
N ALA A 24 -21.82 37.06 -8.50
CA ALA A 24 -20.54 37.65 -8.18
C ALA A 24 -19.47 37.05 -9.12
N PRO A 25 -18.50 37.84 -9.61
CA PRO A 25 -17.63 37.46 -10.72
C PRO A 25 -16.68 36.32 -10.35
N GLN A 26 -16.63 35.32 -11.24
CA GLN A 26 -15.73 34.17 -11.18
C GLN A 26 -14.26 34.60 -11.08
N LEU A 27 -13.62 34.28 -9.96
CA LEU A 27 -12.17 34.42 -9.76
C LEU A 27 -11.53 33.03 -9.61
N ARG A 28 -10.91 32.61 -10.71
CA ARG A 28 -9.80 31.65 -10.92
C ARG A 28 -9.68 30.44 -9.97
N SER A 29 -9.96 29.29 -10.58
CA SER A 29 -9.71 27.93 -10.09
C SER A 29 -8.30 27.72 -9.53
N GLN A 30 -8.19 27.52 -8.21
CA GLN A 30 -6.96 27.04 -7.57
C GLN A 30 -6.87 25.51 -7.64
N THR A 31 -6.13 25.00 -8.63
CA THR A 31 -5.78 23.58 -8.75
C THR A 31 -4.88 23.15 -7.59
N THR A 32 -5.40 22.32 -6.70
CA THR A 32 -4.63 21.68 -5.62
C THR A 32 -4.14 20.31 -6.08
N ARG A 33 -2.81 20.10 -5.97
CA ARG A 33 -2.16 18.83 -6.30
C ARG A 33 -1.93 18.02 -5.02
N ASN A 34 -2.20 16.72 -5.07
CA ASN A 34 -2.07 15.81 -3.94
C ASN A 34 -0.90 14.84 -4.15
N PHE A 35 -0.11 14.62 -3.10
CA PHE A 35 0.92 13.60 -3.03
C PHE A 35 0.30 12.30 -2.51
N SER A 36 0.53 11.20 -3.23
CA SER A 36 0.07 9.86 -2.87
C SER A 36 1.03 9.22 -1.88
N THR A 37 0.58 8.90 -0.67
CA THR A 37 1.30 8.03 0.27
C THR A 37 0.73 6.62 0.19
N ASN A 38 1.26 5.80 -0.71
CA ASN A 38 0.97 4.37 -0.75
C ASN A 38 1.67 3.69 0.44
N HIS A 39 0.88 3.15 1.36
CA HIS A 39 1.36 2.38 2.52
C HIS A 39 0.63 1.04 2.61
N ASN A 40 0.75 0.22 1.56
CA ASN A 40 0.23 -1.15 1.56
C ASN A 40 1.31 -2.07 0.98
N CYS A 41 2.20 -2.61 1.82
CA CYS A 41 2.93 -3.87 1.58
C CYS A 41 3.72 -4.24 2.84
N LEU A 42 3.09 -4.99 3.74
CA LEU A 42 3.78 -5.76 4.78
C LEU A 42 3.20 -7.16 4.76
N HIS A 43 3.82 -8.05 3.98
CA HIS A 43 3.53 -9.48 4.02
C HIS A 43 4.87 -10.21 4.19
N SER A 44 5.05 -10.88 5.34
CA SER A 44 6.21 -11.72 5.67
C SER A 44 5.80 -13.19 5.67
N GLN A 45 6.66 -14.06 5.13
CA GLN A 45 6.31 -15.42 4.69
C GLN A 45 7.52 -16.34 4.47
N ILE A 46 7.43 -17.63 4.82
CA ILE A 46 8.37 -18.71 4.43
C ILE A 46 7.60 -20.02 4.13
N SER A 47 7.91 -20.60 2.96
CA SER A 47 7.98 -22.02 2.50
C SER A 47 6.75 -22.87 2.07
N ALA A 48 6.79 -23.17 0.76
CA ALA A 48 6.68 -24.44 -0.03
C ALA A 48 5.43 -25.36 -0.05
N ALA A 49 5.02 -25.69 -1.29
CA ALA A 49 3.88 -26.54 -1.73
C ALA A 49 2.50 -26.02 -1.26
N PRO A 50 1.35 -26.48 -1.78
CA PRO A 50 0.07 -26.08 -1.20
C PRO A 50 0.09 -26.49 0.26
N ALA A 51 0.20 -25.50 1.17
CA ALA A 51 0.46 -25.72 2.58
C ALA A 51 -0.61 -26.61 3.20
N TYR A 52 -1.79 -26.63 2.58
CA TYR A 52 -2.92 -27.45 2.94
C TYR A 52 -2.79 -28.92 2.49
N PHE A 53 -2.42 -29.19 1.23
CA PHE A 53 -2.37 -30.55 0.67
C PHE A 53 -1.12 -31.33 1.07
N ALA A 54 0.03 -30.68 1.19
CA ALA A 54 1.25 -31.33 1.68
C ALA A 54 1.08 -31.85 3.12
N TYR A 55 0.22 -31.21 3.91
CA TYR A 55 -0.05 -31.58 5.31
C TYR A 55 -1.15 -32.64 5.46
N ILE A 56 -2.20 -32.61 4.63
CA ILE A 56 -3.21 -33.68 4.60
C ILE A 56 -2.58 -35.01 4.11
N THR A 57 -1.62 -34.92 3.18
CA THR A 57 -0.96 -36.09 2.58
C THR A 57 0.29 -36.57 3.33
N ARG A 58 1.07 -35.71 4.02
CA ARG A 58 2.22 -36.15 4.84
C ARG A 58 1.77 -36.83 6.14
N SER A 59 2.38 -37.98 6.38
CA SER A 59 2.31 -38.78 7.58
C SER A 59 2.74 -38.00 8.82
N ALA A 60 2.16 -38.40 9.96
CA ALA A 60 2.50 -38.03 11.32
C ALA A 60 3.93 -38.43 11.76
N THR A 61 4.95 -38.21 10.93
CA THR A 61 6.31 -38.75 11.14
C THR A 61 7.39 -37.71 11.39
N GLU A 62 7.11 -36.40 11.34
CA GLU A 62 8.12 -35.36 11.64
C GLU A 62 7.70 -34.30 12.68
N GLU A 63 6.53 -34.41 13.28
CA GLU A 63 6.22 -33.70 14.52
C GLU A 63 5.82 -34.75 15.56
N THR A 64 6.62 -34.89 16.61
CA THR A 64 6.32 -35.73 17.77
C THR A 64 5.09 -35.18 18.51
N TYR A 65 3.91 -35.48 17.99
CA TYR A 65 2.64 -35.40 18.69
C TYR A 65 2.27 -36.80 19.18
N HIS A 66 2.17 -36.96 20.49
CA HIS A 66 1.77 -38.22 21.11
C HIS A 66 0.40 -38.69 20.60
N GLU A 67 0.39 -39.95 20.18
CA GLU A 67 -0.71 -40.70 19.60
C GLU A 67 -2.00 -40.64 20.43
N ARG A 68 -3.10 -40.27 19.75
CA ARG A 68 -4.39 -40.96 19.90
C ARG A 68 -5.03 -41.17 18.53
N LEU A 69 -4.91 -42.41 18.07
CA LEU A 69 -5.70 -43.13 17.05
C LEU A 69 -6.85 -42.34 16.39
N HIS A 70 -6.54 -41.67 15.28
CA HIS A 70 -7.40 -41.73 14.10
C HIS A 70 -6.61 -42.47 13.03
N THR A 71 -6.83 -43.77 12.91
CA THR A 71 -6.34 -44.55 11.78
C THR A 71 -6.86 -43.91 10.49
N LYS A 72 -5.96 -43.39 9.65
CA LYS A 72 -6.27 -43.02 8.25
C LYS A 72 -7.02 -44.20 7.62
N PRO A 73 -8.25 -44.06 7.11
CA PRO A 73 -8.76 -45.05 6.18
C PRO A 73 -7.80 -45.04 4.99
N THR A 74 -6.98 -46.07 4.89
CA THR A 74 -6.13 -46.26 3.72
C THR A 74 -7.09 -46.65 2.61
N PHE A 75 -7.23 -45.79 1.59
CA PHE A 75 -7.94 -46.19 0.38
C PHE A 75 -7.10 -47.26 -0.31
N THR A 76 -7.31 -48.50 0.08
CA THR A 76 -6.78 -49.65 -0.63
C THR A 76 -7.67 -49.81 -1.85
N LEU A 77 -7.14 -49.47 -3.02
CA LEU A 77 -7.81 -49.70 -4.31
C LEU A 77 -8.39 -51.13 -4.37
N GLU A 78 -7.67 -52.09 -3.79
CA GLU A 78 -8.02 -53.51 -3.72
C GLU A 78 -9.34 -53.82 -2.99
N GLN A 79 -9.86 -52.94 -2.12
CA GLN A 79 -11.14 -53.16 -1.40
C GLN A 79 -12.37 -52.52 -2.08
N TYR A 80 -12.19 -51.55 -3.00
CA TYR A 80 -13.28 -50.77 -3.62
C TYR A 80 -13.43 -50.97 -5.14
N VAL A 81 -12.53 -51.74 -5.77
CA VAL A 81 -12.56 -52.10 -7.21
C VAL A 81 -13.67 -53.12 -7.56
N SER A 82 -14.68 -53.31 -6.70
CA SER A 82 -15.80 -54.22 -6.99
C SER A 82 -17.01 -53.55 -7.66
N ASP A 83 -17.05 -52.21 -7.76
CA ASP A 83 -18.18 -51.47 -8.32
C ASP A 83 -17.80 -50.70 -9.61
N LYS A 84 -18.58 -50.91 -10.69
CA LYS A 84 -18.37 -50.34 -12.03
C LYS A 84 -18.28 -48.81 -12.01
N PHE A 85 -18.98 -48.18 -11.08
CA PHE A 85 -19.00 -46.73 -10.92
C PHE A 85 -17.67 -46.19 -10.38
N THR A 86 -17.04 -46.89 -9.43
CA THR A 86 -15.75 -46.49 -8.87
C THR A 86 -14.64 -46.58 -9.92
N GLU A 87 -14.63 -47.63 -10.74
CA GLU A 87 -13.69 -47.76 -11.87
C GLU A 87 -13.86 -46.62 -12.89
N GLU A 88 -15.10 -46.27 -13.21
CA GLU A 88 -15.41 -45.17 -14.13
C GLU A 88 -14.92 -43.81 -13.58
N ILE A 89 -15.12 -43.53 -12.30
CA ILE A 89 -14.61 -42.29 -11.68
C ILE A 89 -13.08 -42.28 -11.63
N VAL A 90 -12.42 -43.40 -11.32
CA VAL A 90 -10.95 -43.50 -11.33
C VAL A 90 -10.39 -43.24 -12.74
N MET A 91 -11.05 -43.77 -13.78
CA MET A 91 -10.70 -43.50 -15.19
C MET A 91 -10.89 -42.02 -15.56
N LEU A 92 -11.98 -41.38 -15.11
CA LEU A 92 -12.19 -39.95 -15.37
C LEU A 92 -11.17 -39.06 -14.66
N VAL A 93 -10.69 -39.46 -13.48
CA VAL A 93 -9.62 -38.75 -12.76
C VAL A 93 -8.29 -38.86 -13.51
N THR A 94 -7.94 -40.04 -14.03
CA THR A 94 -6.70 -40.23 -14.81
C THR A 94 -6.75 -39.52 -16.15
N GLU A 95 -7.93 -39.40 -16.77
CA GLU A 95 -8.17 -38.60 -17.98
C GLU A 95 -8.24 -37.08 -17.72
N GLY A 96 -8.26 -36.65 -16.46
CA GLY A 96 -8.32 -35.23 -16.08
C GLY A 96 -9.68 -34.56 -16.31
N LYS A 97 -10.75 -35.34 -16.52
CA LYS A 97 -12.11 -34.87 -16.84
C LYS A 97 -12.91 -34.51 -15.59
N LEU A 98 -12.46 -33.50 -14.87
CA LEU A 98 -13.06 -33.13 -13.57
C LEU A 98 -14.53 -32.70 -13.68
N GLN A 99 -14.94 -32.06 -14.78
CA GLN A 99 -16.34 -31.65 -14.97
C GLN A 99 -17.31 -32.85 -15.02
N GLU A 100 -16.93 -33.93 -15.70
CA GLU A 100 -17.76 -35.14 -15.81
C GLU A 100 -17.92 -35.86 -14.46
N ILE A 101 -16.95 -35.69 -13.55
CA ILE A 101 -17.01 -36.17 -12.17
C ILE A 101 -17.98 -35.31 -11.34
N VAL A 102 -17.93 -33.99 -11.51
CA VAL A 102 -18.83 -33.02 -10.83
C VAL A 102 -20.30 -33.29 -11.16
N ASP A 103 -20.59 -33.68 -12.40
CA ASP A 103 -21.95 -34.00 -12.86
C ASP A 103 -22.54 -35.25 -12.18
N ARG A 104 -21.69 -36.07 -11.57
CA ARG A 104 -22.04 -37.34 -10.90
C ARG A 104 -21.79 -37.29 -9.39
N ALA A 105 -21.54 -36.11 -8.84
CA ALA A 105 -21.13 -35.91 -7.46
C ALA A 105 -22.10 -36.46 -6.41
N ASP A 106 -23.40 -36.48 -6.70
CA ASP A 106 -24.46 -36.97 -5.80
C ASP A 106 -24.32 -38.47 -5.43
N LYS A 107 -23.56 -39.23 -6.23
CA LYS A 107 -23.32 -40.67 -6.05
C LYS A 107 -21.93 -41.00 -5.48
N LEU A 108 -21.09 -39.99 -5.23
CA LEU A 108 -19.73 -40.22 -4.75
C LEU A 108 -19.73 -40.51 -3.24
N THR A 109 -18.97 -41.53 -2.83
CA THR A 109 -18.70 -41.76 -1.41
C THR A 109 -17.65 -40.77 -0.88
N PRO A 110 -17.62 -40.49 0.44
CA PRO A 110 -16.62 -39.59 1.02
C PRO A 110 -15.17 -39.99 0.75
N GLU A 111 -14.89 -41.29 0.69
CA GLU A 111 -13.56 -41.82 0.39
C GLU A 111 -13.18 -41.55 -1.08
N LEU A 112 -14.13 -41.71 -2.01
CA LEU A 112 -13.92 -41.46 -3.42
C LEU A 112 -13.73 -39.96 -3.71
N ILE A 113 -14.45 -39.09 -2.99
CA ILE A 113 -14.27 -37.63 -3.04
C ILE A 113 -12.85 -37.26 -2.60
N THR A 114 -12.37 -37.83 -1.49
CA THR A 114 -11.01 -37.60 -1.00
C THR A 114 -9.98 -38.02 -2.06
N TYR A 115 -10.16 -39.18 -2.67
CA TYR A 115 -9.29 -39.67 -3.76
C TYR A 115 -9.28 -38.71 -4.97
N VAL A 116 -10.45 -38.25 -5.41
CA VAL A 116 -10.58 -37.29 -6.53
C VAL A 116 -9.83 -36.00 -6.22
N ILE A 117 -10.01 -35.43 -5.03
CA ILE A 117 -9.33 -34.18 -4.63
C ILE A 117 -7.82 -34.40 -4.60
N GLU A 118 -7.33 -35.45 -3.94
CA GLU A 118 -5.89 -35.73 -3.81
C GLU A 118 -5.22 -35.94 -5.17
N LYS A 119 -5.84 -36.72 -6.06
CA LYS A 119 -5.28 -36.97 -7.40
C LYS A 119 -5.36 -35.76 -8.30
N THR A 120 -6.44 -34.99 -8.23
CA THR A 120 -6.58 -33.74 -8.98
C THR A 120 -5.53 -32.71 -8.57
N MET A 121 -5.13 -32.71 -7.29
CA MET A 121 -4.16 -31.76 -6.73
C MET A 121 -2.71 -32.27 -6.73
N ALA A 122 -2.47 -33.55 -7.09
CA ALA A 122 -1.14 -34.18 -7.05
C ALA A 122 -0.09 -33.50 -7.95
N GLY A 123 -0.53 -32.85 -9.04
CA GLY A 123 0.32 -32.11 -9.97
C GLY A 123 0.52 -30.63 -9.63
N CYS A 124 0.12 -30.16 -8.44
CA CYS A 124 0.18 -28.74 -8.11
C CYS A 124 1.64 -28.25 -8.02
N PRO A 125 2.01 -27.16 -8.71
CA PRO A 125 3.32 -26.54 -8.55
C PRO A 125 3.62 -26.15 -7.09
N PRO A 126 4.88 -25.90 -6.70
CA PRO A 126 5.17 -25.38 -5.38
C PRO A 126 4.60 -23.96 -5.23
N MET A 127 4.05 -23.66 -4.06
CA MET A 127 3.60 -22.32 -3.71
C MET A 127 4.76 -21.32 -3.86
N PRO A 128 4.52 -20.13 -4.46
CA PRO A 128 5.58 -19.16 -4.68
C PRO A 128 6.26 -18.82 -3.35
N PRO A 129 7.60 -18.70 -3.30
CA PRO A 129 8.33 -18.43 -2.06
C PRO A 129 7.95 -17.09 -1.41
N ASN A 130 7.14 -16.26 -2.07
CA ASN A 130 6.64 -14.96 -1.62
C ASN A 130 5.22 -14.98 -1.01
N ALA A 131 4.54 -16.12 -1.00
CA ALA A 131 3.14 -16.21 -0.64
C ALA A 131 2.91 -16.65 0.81
N THR A 132 1.81 -16.14 1.39
CA THR A 132 1.05 -16.57 2.58
C THR A 132 1.32 -17.94 3.27
N ASN A 133 1.35 -18.09 4.62
CA ASN A 133 1.24 -19.42 5.26
C ASN A 133 -0.17 -19.97 4.96
N VAL A 134 -1.06 -19.04 4.59
CA VAL A 134 -2.40 -19.22 4.04
C VAL A 134 -2.40 -18.70 2.61
N GLU A 135 -2.87 -19.53 1.68
CA GLU A 135 -3.02 -19.16 0.26
C GLU A 135 -3.96 -17.96 0.10
N VAL A 136 -3.73 -17.11 -0.90
CA VAL A 136 -4.70 -16.03 -1.19
C VAL A 136 -5.94 -16.66 -1.84
N PRO A 137 -7.17 -16.31 -1.43
CA PRO A 137 -8.36 -17.03 -1.83
C PRO A 137 -8.73 -16.78 -3.29
N TYR A 138 -9.45 -17.74 -3.91
CA TYR A 138 -9.77 -17.72 -5.36
C TYR A 138 -10.53 -16.45 -5.76
N PHE A 139 -11.51 -16.02 -4.98
CA PHE A 139 -12.28 -14.80 -5.25
C PHE A 139 -11.41 -13.52 -5.32
N VAL A 140 -10.19 -13.54 -4.78
CA VAL A 140 -9.22 -12.45 -4.90
C VAL A 140 -8.26 -12.66 -6.07
N THR A 141 -7.86 -13.91 -6.34
CA THR A 141 -6.78 -14.21 -7.30
C THR A 141 -7.22 -14.33 -8.74
N HIS A 142 -8.43 -14.80 -9.02
CA HIS A 142 -8.89 -15.17 -10.37
C HIS A 142 -8.89 -14.02 -11.40
N THR A 143 -8.97 -12.77 -10.94
CA THR A 143 -9.04 -11.56 -11.80
C THR A 143 -7.74 -10.77 -11.86
N GLN A 144 -6.69 -11.15 -11.11
CA GLN A 144 -5.53 -10.30 -10.90
C GLN A 144 -4.26 -10.88 -11.52
N LEU A 145 -3.63 -10.13 -12.42
CA LEU A 145 -2.38 -10.49 -13.11
C LEU A 145 -1.26 -10.99 -12.18
N ARG A 146 -1.14 -10.42 -10.98
CA ARG A 146 -0.10 -10.80 -10.01
C ARG A 146 -0.18 -12.26 -9.55
N PHE A 147 -1.32 -12.93 -9.81
CA PHE A 147 -1.54 -14.34 -9.52
C PHE A 147 -1.61 -15.21 -10.78
N GLU A 148 -1.05 -14.75 -11.91
CA GLU A 148 -0.92 -15.57 -13.13
C GLU A 148 0.28 -16.52 -13.13
N ASN A 149 0.93 -16.72 -11.98
CA ASN A 149 1.99 -17.70 -11.85
C ASN A 149 1.45 -19.14 -11.95
N PRO A 150 2.31 -20.13 -12.25
CA PRO A 150 1.88 -21.51 -12.48
C PRO A 150 1.05 -22.10 -11.34
N TYR A 151 1.40 -21.75 -10.09
CA TYR A 151 0.70 -22.20 -8.90
C TYR A 151 -0.77 -21.74 -8.85
N TYR A 152 -1.00 -20.43 -8.89
CA TYR A 152 -2.35 -19.89 -8.81
C TYR A 152 -3.17 -20.18 -10.06
N LYS A 153 -2.55 -20.29 -11.25
CA LYS A 153 -3.24 -20.79 -12.45
C LYS A 153 -3.76 -22.21 -12.26
N PHE A 154 -2.96 -23.09 -11.67
CA PHE A 154 -3.37 -24.45 -11.34
C PHE A 154 -4.54 -24.45 -10.36
N ILE A 155 -4.39 -23.79 -9.20
CA ILE A 155 -5.44 -23.74 -8.16
C ILE A 155 -6.74 -23.13 -8.70
N ASN A 156 -6.66 -21.97 -9.37
CA ASN A 156 -7.83 -21.26 -9.86
C ASN A 156 -8.62 -22.05 -10.92
N SER A 157 -7.96 -22.97 -11.63
CA SER A 157 -8.64 -23.85 -12.60
C SER A 157 -9.42 -25.01 -11.96
N LYS A 158 -9.08 -25.39 -10.71
CA LYS A 158 -9.62 -26.60 -10.06
C LYS A 158 -10.59 -26.28 -8.92
N VAL A 159 -10.31 -25.23 -8.15
CA VAL A 159 -11.10 -24.86 -6.95
C VAL A 159 -12.60 -24.72 -7.22
N PRO A 160 -13.07 -24.01 -8.27
CA PRO A 160 -14.50 -23.87 -8.52
C PRO A 160 -15.20 -25.23 -8.76
N LEU A 161 -14.54 -26.11 -9.52
CA LEU A 161 -15.05 -27.44 -9.85
C LEU A 161 -15.09 -28.36 -8.62
N LEU A 162 -14.03 -28.32 -7.80
CA LEU A 162 -13.99 -29.09 -6.55
C LEU A 162 -15.04 -28.60 -5.55
N TYR A 163 -15.30 -27.30 -5.49
CA TYR A 163 -16.37 -26.73 -4.66
C TYR A 163 -17.75 -27.23 -5.09
N GLU A 164 -18.04 -27.23 -6.40
CA GLU A 164 -19.32 -27.74 -6.92
C GLU A 164 -19.52 -29.24 -6.63
N MET A 165 -18.46 -30.04 -6.77
CA MET A 165 -18.49 -31.47 -6.43
C MET A 165 -18.82 -31.68 -4.95
N VAL A 166 -18.13 -30.96 -4.07
CA VAL A 166 -18.30 -31.08 -2.62
C VAL A 166 -19.68 -30.61 -2.16
N LYS A 167 -20.23 -29.55 -2.75
CA LYS A 167 -21.56 -29.03 -2.40
C LYS A 167 -22.70 -30.00 -2.72
N LYS A 168 -22.51 -30.82 -3.75
CA LYS A 168 -23.45 -31.87 -4.18
C LYS A 168 -23.33 -33.17 -3.39
N ALA A 169 -22.18 -33.39 -2.76
CA ALA A 169 -21.91 -34.59 -1.97
C ALA A 169 -22.59 -34.57 -0.60
N SER A 170 -22.83 -35.76 -0.03
CA SER A 170 -23.33 -35.88 1.34
C SER A 170 -22.27 -35.43 2.36
N PRO A 171 -22.63 -34.64 3.38
CA PRO A 171 -21.67 -34.16 4.38
C PRO A 171 -21.08 -35.32 5.19
N ALA A 172 -19.75 -35.36 5.29
CA ALA A 172 -19.02 -36.36 6.07
C ALA A 172 -17.88 -35.72 6.87
N LEU A 173 -17.66 -36.21 8.10
CA LEU A 173 -16.63 -35.70 9.01
C LEU A 173 -15.23 -35.69 8.39
N ALA A 174 -14.90 -36.73 7.60
CA ALA A 174 -13.61 -36.85 6.92
C ALA A 174 -13.38 -35.73 5.89
N LEU A 175 -14.44 -35.10 5.37
CA LEU A 175 -14.37 -34.08 4.34
C LEU A 175 -14.35 -32.65 4.87
N TYR A 176 -14.62 -32.45 6.16
CA TYR A 176 -14.71 -31.11 6.76
C TYR A 176 -13.48 -30.22 6.56
N PRO A 177 -12.25 -30.75 6.62
CA PRO A 177 -11.08 -29.94 6.28
C PRO A 177 -11.21 -29.38 4.83
N TYR A 178 -11.52 -30.24 3.85
CA TYR A 178 -11.69 -29.81 2.47
C TYR A 178 -12.84 -28.81 2.31
N TYR A 179 -13.92 -28.96 3.07
CA TYR A 179 -15.04 -28.02 3.06
C TYR A 179 -14.58 -26.62 3.51
N VAL A 180 -13.85 -26.54 4.63
CA VAL A 180 -13.30 -25.26 5.12
C VAL A 180 -12.39 -24.61 4.08
N TRP A 181 -11.50 -25.38 3.44
CA TRP A 181 -10.59 -24.85 2.43
C TRP A 181 -11.35 -24.37 1.17
N LEU A 182 -12.29 -25.15 0.64
CA LEU A 182 -13.06 -24.78 -0.54
C LEU A 182 -13.98 -23.58 -0.27
N TYR A 183 -14.65 -23.55 0.89
CA TYR A 183 -15.50 -22.44 1.29
C TYR A 183 -14.69 -21.15 1.50
N TYR A 184 -13.48 -21.25 2.07
CA TYR A 184 -12.53 -20.14 2.15
C TYR A 184 -12.21 -19.56 0.77
N HIS A 185 -11.88 -20.41 -0.21
CA HIS A 185 -11.52 -19.92 -1.54
C HIS A 185 -12.72 -19.34 -2.31
N MET A 186 -13.92 -19.89 -2.13
CA MET A 186 -15.14 -19.47 -2.83
C MET A 186 -15.92 -18.36 -2.11
N ASN A 187 -15.44 -17.91 -0.95
CA ASN A 187 -16.08 -16.90 -0.11
C ASN A 187 -17.46 -17.31 0.43
N ASP A 188 -17.67 -18.60 0.72
CA ASP A 188 -18.92 -19.14 1.24
C ASP A 188 -18.95 -19.02 2.78
N THR A 189 -19.34 -17.84 3.27
CA THR A 189 -19.41 -17.56 4.71
C THR A 189 -20.51 -18.33 5.43
N GLU A 190 -21.63 -18.60 4.75
CA GLU A 190 -22.76 -19.34 5.32
C GLU A 190 -22.36 -20.80 5.58
N GLY A 191 -21.76 -21.47 4.59
CA GLY A 191 -21.24 -22.82 4.74
C GLY A 191 -20.17 -22.93 5.83
N LEU A 192 -19.33 -21.89 6.02
CA LEU A 192 -18.36 -21.88 7.13
C LEU A 192 -19.06 -21.76 8.49
N MET A 193 -20.09 -20.92 8.62
CA MET A 193 -20.82 -20.78 9.88
C MET A 193 -21.48 -22.10 10.31
N GLU A 194 -21.96 -22.91 9.36
CA GLU A 194 -22.50 -24.24 9.63
C GLU A 194 -21.44 -25.21 10.18
N LEU A 195 -20.19 -25.08 9.75
CA LEU A 195 -19.07 -25.93 10.20
C LEU A 195 -18.49 -25.49 11.55
N ALA A 196 -18.82 -24.29 12.05
CA ALA A 196 -18.27 -23.72 13.26
C ALA A 196 -18.33 -24.64 14.52
N PRO A 197 -19.38 -25.44 14.76
CA PRO A 197 -19.43 -26.33 15.92
C PRO A 197 -18.33 -27.41 15.93
N VAL A 198 -17.83 -27.79 14.75
CA VAL A 198 -16.87 -28.91 14.61
C VAL A 198 -15.43 -28.41 14.42
N VAL A 199 -15.24 -27.15 14.02
CA VAL A 199 -13.93 -26.54 13.80
C VAL A 199 -13.02 -26.57 15.04
N TYR A 200 -13.58 -26.56 16.25
CA TYR A 200 -12.79 -26.60 17.50
C TYR A 200 -11.94 -27.87 17.69
N GLN A 201 -12.30 -28.96 17.01
CA GLN A 201 -11.61 -30.25 17.08
C GLN A 201 -10.65 -30.46 15.91
N MET A 202 -10.55 -29.49 14.99
CA MET A 202 -9.73 -29.61 13.78
C MET A 202 -8.27 -29.24 14.02
N ASN A 203 -7.43 -29.53 13.03
CA ASN A 203 -6.03 -29.14 13.08
C ASN A 203 -5.86 -27.60 13.06
N PRO A 204 -4.79 -27.05 13.67
CA PRO A 204 -4.56 -25.61 13.75
C PRO A 204 -4.58 -24.90 12.39
N GLN A 205 -4.07 -25.53 11.33
CA GLN A 205 -4.00 -24.93 10.00
C GLN A 205 -5.39 -24.77 9.35
N THR A 206 -6.29 -25.75 9.50
CA THR A 206 -7.69 -25.66 9.03
C THR A 206 -8.43 -24.58 9.81
N ILE A 207 -8.18 -24.48 11.12
CA ILE A 207 -8.73 -23.39 11.94
C ILE A 207 -8.22 -22.02 11.44
N VAL A 208 -6.94 -21.92 11.04
CA VAL A 208 -6.41 -20.68 10.44
C VAL A 208 -7.17 -20.34 9.14
N TYR A 209 -7.41 -21.28 8.23
CA TYR A 209 -8.24 -21.04 7.03
C TYR A 209 -9.66 -20.57 7.36
N PHE A 210 -10.29 -21.23 8.35
CA PHE A 210 -11.61 -20.85 8.85
C PHE A 210 -11.61 -19.41 9.36
N LEU A 211 -10.67 -19.03 10.22
CA LEU A 211 -10.58 -17.67 10.76
C LEU A 211 -10.18 -16.64 9.70
N SER A 212 -9.31 -17.01 8.76
CA SER A 212 -8.88 -16.17 7.65
C SER A 212 -10.04 -15.76 6.75
N SER A 213 -11.08 -16.59 6.61
CA SER A 213 -12.28 -16.23 5.83
C SER A 213 -12.94 -14.93 6.35
N PHE A 214 -13.10 -14.81 7.67
CA PHE A 214 -13.69 -13.64 8.32
C PHE A 214 -12.76 -12.43 8.22
N ILE A 215 -11.43 -12.63 8.27
CA ILE A 215 -10.45 -11.55 8.06
C ILE A 215 -10.56 -10.98 6.64
N HIS A 216 -10.59 -11.84 5.62
CA HIS A 216 -10.71 -11.40 4.22
C HIS A 216 -12.06 -10.75 3.90
N ASN A 217 -13.12 -11.16 4.61
CA ASN A 217 -14.45 -10.55 4.54
C ASN A 217 -14.64 -9.33 5.42
N TYR A 218 -13.61 -8.91 6.17
CA TYR A 218 -13.66 -7.75 7.06
C TYR A 218 -14.78 -7.87 8.11
N GLU A 219 -14.92 -9.06 8.71
CA GLU A 219 -15.91 -9.46 9.73
C GLU A 219 -15.19 -9.73 11.07
N MET A 220 -14.73 -8.64 11.71
CA MET A 220 -13.82 -8.77 12.86
C MET A 220 -14.52 -9.21 14.15
N GLU A 221 -15.81 -8.94 14.31
CA GLU A 221 -16.53 -9.32 15.52
C GLU A 221 -16.82 -10.83 15.54
N GLU A 222 -17.17 -11.39 14.39
CA GLU A 222 -17.29 -12.82 14.15
C GLU A 222 -15.95 -13.51 14.37
N PHE A 223 -14.86 -12.98 13.78
CA PHE A 223 -13.51 -13.49 14.00
C PHE A 223 -13.15 -13.53 15.49
N LYS A 224 -13.37 -12.44 16.25
CA LYS A 224 -13.06 -12.38 17.69
C LYS A 224 -13.86 -13.42 18.48
N LYS A 225 -15.15 -13.54 18.19
CA LYS A 225 -16.05 -14.50 18.83
C LYS A 225 -15.56 -15.93 18.62
N TYR A 226 -15.28 -16.31 17.38
CA TYR A 226 -14.81 -17.67 17.07
C TYR A 226 -13.42 -17.94 17.61
N LEU A 227 -12.48 -16.99 17.51
CA LEU A 227 -11.14 -17.14 18.08
C LEU A 227 -11.20 -17.40 19.59
N HIS A 228 -12.03 -16.64 20.31
CA HIS A 228 -12.24 -16.86 21.74
C HIS A 228 -12.84 -18.24 22.03
N GLN A 229 -13.87 -18.65 21.28
CA GLN A 229 -14.48 -19.97 21.42
C GLN A 229 -13.47 -21.10 21.14
N ILE A 230 -12.62 -20.96 20.12
CA ILE A 230 -11.54 -21.91 19.80
C ILE A 230 -10.58 -22.02 20.99
N ILE A 231 -10.04 -20.91 21.48
CA ILE A 231 -9.06 -20.94 22.58
C ILE A 231 -9.65 -21.58 23.85
N VAL A 232 -10.92 -21.31 24.16
CA VAL A 232 -11.60 -21.88 25.33
C VAL A 232 -11.89 -23.38 25.15
N ASN A 233 -12.42 -23.77 23.99
CA ASN A 233 -12.97 -25.11 23.77
C ASN A 233 -11.94 -26.13 23.25
N THR A 234 -10.78 -25.69 22.77
CA THR A 234 -9.74 -26.61 22.28
C THR A 234 -9.21 -27.45 23.45
N SER A 235 -9.10 -28.77 23.24
CA SER A 235 -8.55 -29.71 24.22
C SER A 235 -7.02 -29.70 24.27
N ASN A 236 -6.39 -29.32 23.16
CA ASN A 236 -4.95 -29.32 22.96
C ASN A 236 -4.35 -27.91 23.09
N THR A 237 -3.05 -27.85 23.38
CA THR A 237 -2.30 -26.60 23.34
C THR A 237 -2.20 -26.10 21.90
N LEU A 238 -2.57 -24.85 21.64
CA LEU A 238 -2.48 -24.22 20.33
C LEU A 238 -1.03 -23.79 20.04
N PRO A 239 -0.47 -24.17 18.87
CA PRO A 239 0.93 -23.92 18.57
C PRO A 239 1.19 -22.45 18.21
N SER A 240 2.41 -21.99 18.45
CA SER A 240 2.85 -20.63 18.13
C SER A 240 2.76 -20.26 16.63
N SER A 241 2.85 -21.25 15.73
CA SER A 241 2.68 -21.10 14.28
C SER A 241 1.30 -20.60 13.86
N PHE A 242 0.27 -20.84 14.69
CA PHE A 242 -1.09 -20.35 14.47
C PHE A 242 -1.14 -18.83 14.36
N LEU A 243 -0.45 -18.12 15.26
CA LEU A 243 -0.36 -16.66 15.21
C LEU A 243 0.48 -16.15 14.04
N ASP A 244 1.49 -16.89 13.59
CA ASP A 244 2.28 -16.52 12.40
C ASP A 244 1.42 -16.52 11.13
N GLY A 245 0.37 -17.36 11.08
CA GLY A 245 -0.64 -17.31 10.02
C GLY A 245 -1.56 -16.10 10.11
N LEU A 246 -2.09 -15.78 11.30
CA LEU A 246 -3.16 -14.79 11.47
C LEU A 246 -2.67 -13.34 11.57
N ILE A 247 -1.62 -13.07 12.36
CA ILE A 247 -1.18 -11.70 12.66
C ILE A 247 -0.79 -10.91 11.40
N PRO A 248 -0.03 -11.47 10.44
CA PRO A 248 0.27 -10.77 9.19
C PRO A 248 -0.99 -10.42 8.38
N GLN A 249 -2.01 -11.28 8.39
CA GLN A 249 -3.26 -11.03 7.68
C GLN A 249 -4.07 -9.92 8.34
N LEU A 250 -4.18 -9.94 9.67
CA LEU A 250 -4.84 -8.90 10.45
C LEU A 250 -4.21 -7.52 10.16
N ILE A 251 -2.87 -7.43 10.24
CA ILE A 251 -2.14 -6.19 9.93
C ILE A 251 -2.36 -5.77 8.47
N GLY A 252 -2.28 -6.72 7.53
CA GLY A 252 -2.42 -6.48 6.10
C GLY A 252 -3.80 -5.97 5.68
N HIS A 253 -4.87 -6.42 6.34
CA HIS A 253 -6.24 -5.96 6.06
C HIS A 253 -6.55 -4.62 6.77
N GLY A 254 -5.68 -4.14 7.64
CA GLY A 254 -5.88 -2.86 8.34
C GLY A 254 -7.01 -2.93 9.36
N ILE A 255 -6.98 -3.93 10.22
CA ILE A 255 -7.88 -3.99 11.37
C ILE A 255 -7.57 -2.87 12.38
N MET A 256 -8.53 -2.59 13.26
CA MET A 256 -8.31 -1.68 14.39
C MET A 256 -7.20 -2.19 15.32
N PHE A 257 -6.41 -1.28 15.88
CA PHE A 257 -5.30 -1.62 16.78
C PHE A 257 -5.80 -2.37 18.03
N GLU A 258 -6.96 -1.97 18.56
CA GLU A 258 -7.62 -2.60 19.71
C GLU A 258 -7.95 -4.06 19.42
N SER A 259 -8.40 -4.37 18.21
CA SER A 259 -8.68 -5.74 17.79
C SER A 259 -7.41 -6.59 17.73
N LEU A 260 -6.30 -6.03 17.23
CA LEU A 260 -5.00 -6.71 17.22
C LEU A 260 -4.49 -6.97 18.65
N PHE A 261 -4.63 -5.96 19.51
CA PHE A 261 -4.21 -6.04 20.91
C PHE A 261 -5.04 -7.05 21.69
N PHE A 262 -6.36 -7.12 21.43
CA PHE A 262 -7.24 -8.14 22.01
C PHE A 262 -6.77 -9.55 21.67
N VAL A 263 -6.44 -9.83 20.41
CA VAL A 263 -5.91 -11.15 19.98
C VAL A 263 -4.63 -11.49 20.75
N PHE A 264 -3.72 -10.52 20.88
CA PHE A 264 -2.47 -10.72 21.61
C PHE A 264 -2.70 -10.97 23.11
N GLN A 265 -3.54 -10.17 23.77
CA GLN A 265 -3.86 -10.34 25.19
C GLN A 265 -4.55 -11.67 25.46
N LEU A 266 -5.52 -12.04 24.62
CA LEU A 266 -6.23 -13.31 24.73
C LEU A 266 -5.26 -14.50 24.63
N TRP A 267 -4.29 -14.42 23.72
CA TRP A 267 -3.28 -15.46 23.55
C TRP A 267 -2.33 -15.56 24.74
N MET A 268 -1.77 -14.43 25.19
CA MET A 268 -0.80 -14.39 26.29
C MET A 268 -1.40 -14.78 27.65
N ASN A 269 -2.70 -14.54 27.86
CA ASN A 269 -3.38 -14.85 29.11
C ASN A 269 -3.96 -16.28 29.16
N SER A 270 -3.93 -17.02 28.05
CA SER A 270 -4.48 -18.37 27.98
C SER A 270 -3.41 -19.42 28.29
N PRO A 271 -3.63 -20.32 29.26
CA PRO A 271 -2.69 -21.41 29.55
C PRO A 271 -2.66 -22.48 28.46
N LYS A 272 -3.61 -22.45 27.50
CA LYS A 272 -3.73 -23.38 26.38
C LYS A 272 -2.96 -22.91 25.13
N CYS A 273 -2.19 -21.84 25.22
CA CYS A 273 -1.48 -21.25 24.09
C CYS A 273 0.03 -21.28 24.33
N GLU A 274 0.80 -21.65 23.31
CA GLU A 274 2.27 -21.56 23.36
C GLU A 274 2.75 -20.11 23.32
N ALA A 275 3.99 -19.88 23.75
CA ALA A 275 4.63 -18.57 23.65
C ALA A 275 4.73 -18.11 22.17
N PRO A 276 4.36 -16.87 21.83
CA PRO A 276 4.44 -16.38 20.45
C PRO A 276 5.87 -16.35 19.89
N LEU A 277 6.04 -16.63 18.61
CA LEU A 277 7.34 -16.52 17.95
C LEU A 277 7.88 -15.08 17.96
N GLY A 278 9.20 -14.92 18.09
CA GLY A 278 9.86 -13.60 18.10
C GLY A 278 9.55 -12.74 16.87
N LYS A 279 9.38 -13.36 15.69
CA LYS A 279 8.93 -12.71 14.45
C LYS A 279 7.53 -12.09 14.61
N VAL A 280 6.58 -12.79 15.23
CA VAL A 280 5.21 -12.30 15.48
C VAL A 280 5.25 -11.13 16.48
N ILE A 281 6.01 -11.27 17.57
CA ILE A 281 6.22 -10.19 18.54
C ILE A 281 6.79 -8.94 17.86
N SER A 282 7.75 -9.11 16.95
CA SER A 282 8.33 -8.00 16.18
C SER A 282 7.26 -7.27 15.34
N LEU A 283 6.36 -8.00 14.68
CA LEU A 283 5.26 -7.41 13.90
C LEU A 283 4.28 -6.62 14.78
N ILE A 284 3.92 -7.17 15.94
CA ILE A 284 3.04 -6.50 16.90
C ILE A 284 3.73 -5.23 17.43
N LEU A 285 5.00 -5.33 17.82
CA LEU A 285 5.80 -4.19 18.29
C LEU A 285 5.83 -3.03 17.27
N LEU A 286 5.93 -3.35 15.97
CA LEU A 286 5.88 -2.36 14.90
C LEU A 286 4.53 -1.61 14.88
N GLU A 287 3.41 -2.32 15.08
CA GLU A 287 2.09 -1.70 15.15
C GLU A 287 1.91 -0.89 16.44
N PHE A 288 2.51 -1.31 17.56
CA PHE A 288 2.59 -0.50 18.79
C PHE A 288 3.34 0.81 18.57
N TYR A 289 4.47 0.82 17.84
CA TYR A 289 5.15 2.07 17.51
C TYR A 289 4.37 2.97 16.54
N ARG A 290 3.40 2.42 15.80
CA ARG A 290 2.57 3.17 14.86
C ARG A 290 1.32 3.77 15.49
N PHE A 291 0.68 3.03 16.39
CA PHE A 291 -0.66 3.33 16.91
C PHE A 291 -0.75 3.34 18.44
N GLY A 292 0.25 2.79 19.14
CA GLY A 292 0.28 2.74 20.59
C GLY A 292 0.63 4.09 21.21
N THR A 293 0.10 4.33 22.40
CA THR A 293 0.52 5.43 23.26
C THR A 293 1.86 5.13 23.94
N ALA A 294 2.56 6.16 24.43
CA ALA A 294 3.83 5.98 25.14
C ALA A 294 3.70 5.04 26.36
N HIS A 295 2.56 5.09 27.07
CA HIS A 295 2.27 4.18 28.17
C HIS A 295 2.10 2.74 27.69
N GLU A 296 1.26 2.50 26.67
CA GLU A 296 1.03 1.15 26.12
C GLU A 296 2.33 0.54 25.58
N ILE A 297 3.18 1.33 24.92
CA ILE A 297 4.50 0.89 24.44
C ILE A 297 5.39 0.47 25.62
N LYS A 298 5.40 1.23 26.71
CA LYS A 298 6.20 0.90 27.90
C LYS A 298 5.75 -0.41 28.54
N GLU A 299 4.45 -0.61 28.69
CA GLU A 299 3.90 -1.84 29.24
C GLU A 299 4.13 -3.03 28.31
N PHE A 300 3.93 -2.85 27.00
CA PHE A 300 4.20 -3.89 26.03
C PHE A 300 5.67 -4.33 26.05
N ARG A 301 6.62 -3.37 26.10
CA ARG A 301 8.07 -3.66 26.26
C ARG A 301 8.38 -4.45 27.54
N ARG A 302 7.65 -4.22 28.63
CA ARG A 302 7.78 -5.00 29.87
C ARG A 302 7.28 -6.44 29.66
N LEU A 303 6.15 -6.62 28.98
CA LEU A 303 5.58 -7.94 28.68
C LEU A 303 6.49 -8.77 27.77
N ILE A 304 7.15 -8.14 26.79
CA ILE A 304 8.01 -8.85 25.83
C ILE A 304 9.48 -8.90 26.26
N ARG A 305 9.81 -8.67 27.54
CA ARG A 305 11.19 -8.59 28.04
C ARG A 305 12.05 -9.80 27.64
N ASN A 306 11.45 -10.99 27.61
CA ASN A 306 12.12 -12.24 27.26
C ASN A 306 12.53 -12.31 25.77
N TYR A 307 12.02 -11.42 24.92
CA TYR A 307 12.33 -11.34 23.49
C TYR A 307 13.31 -10.20 23.14
N ASN A 308 13.83 -9.45 24.13
CA ASN A 308 14.69 -8.30 23.89
C ASN A 308 16.02 -8.65 23.20
N ASP A 309 16.50 -9.89 23.36
CA ASP A 309 17.72 -10.36 22.73
C ASP A 309 17.49 -10.85 21.29
N HIS A 310 16.24 -10.96 20.85
CA HIS A 310 15.92 -11.38 19.49
C HIS A 310 16.24 -10.27 18.49
N TYR A 311 17.06 -10.58 17.47
CA TYR A 311 17.58 -9.63 16.49
C TYR A 311 16.48 -8.80 15.77
N LEU A 312 15.32 -9.38 15.45
CA LEU A 312 14.17 -8.63 14.89
C LEU A 312 13.57 -7.60 15.86
N VAL A 313 13.49 -7.92 17.16
CA VAL A 313 12.95 -7.00 18.17
C VAL A 313 13.93 -5.83 18.36
N GLN A 314 15.22 -6.12 18.45
CA GLN A 314 16.28 -5.11 18.49
C GLN A 314 16.26 -4.21 17.25
N THR A 315 16.13 -4.81 16.07
CA THR A 315 16.01 -4.09 14.79
C THR A 315 14.87 -3.07 14.82
N ILE A 316 13.68 -3.47 15.25
CA ILE A 316 12.52 -2.57 15.27
C ILE A 316 12.68 -1.48 16.32
N ASN A 317 13.23 -1.80 17.50
CA ASN A 317 13.55 -0.81 18.53
C ASN A 317 14.52 0.26 17.99
N TYR A 318 15.56 -0.16 17.28
CA TYR A 318 16.58 0.74 16.76
C TYR A 318 16.07 1.57 15.57
N GLN A 319 15.28 0.96 14.67
CA GLN A 319 14.59 1.69 13.60
C GLN A 319 13.69 2.81 14.17
N TYR A 320 12.96 2.52 15.24
CA TYR A 320 12.13 3.51 15.94
C TYR A 320 12.98 4.63 16.56
N GLU A 321 14.12 4.29 17.16
CA GLU A 321 15.06 5.27 17.69
C GLU A 321 15.57 6.22 16.60
N ILE A 322 16.08 5.68 15.48
CA ILE A 322 16.56 6.47 14.33
C ILE A 322 15.46 7.39 13.80
N ILE A 323 14.23 6.88 13.68
CA ILE A 323 13.09 7.69 13.20
C ILE A 323 12.85 8.91 14.12
N ASN A 324 12.94 8.71 15.44
CA ASN A 324 12.63 9.74 16.42
C ASN A 324 13.76 10.75 16.63
N ARG A 325 15.02 10.40 16.35
CA ARG A 325 16.15 11.36 16.37
C ARG A 325 15.88 12.56 15.46
N GLU A 326 15.35 12.32 14.27
CA GLU A 326 15.04 13.37 13.28
C GLU A 326 13.58 13.30 12.84
N PHE A 327 12.63 13.30 13.77
CA PHE A 327 11.21 12.99 13.49
C PHE A 327 10.59 13.75 12.31
N LEU A 328 10.95 15.03 12.13
CA LEU A 328 10.37 15.92 11.11
C LEU A 328 10.98 15.77 9.70
N LYS A 329 12.21 15.23 9.59
CA LYS A 329 12.87 15.06 8.28
C LYS A 329 12.32 13.84 7.55
N PHE A 330 12.18 13.93 6.23
CA PHE A 330 11.69 12.81 5.42
C PHE A 330 12.69 11.65 5.35
N LYS A 331 13.95 11.97 5.05
CA LYS A 331 15.07 11.04 5.16
C LYS A 331 15.72 11.18 6.54
N LYS A 332 16.22 10.07 7.06
CA LYS A 332 16.93 9.97 8.33
C LYS A 332 18.40 9.79 8.03
N THR A 333 19.22 10.56 8.73
CA THR A 333 20.67 10.46 8.66
C THR A 333 21.10 9.16 9.34
N ILE A 334 21.84 8.31 8.60
CA ILE A 334 22.41 7.07 9.14
C ILE A 334 23.89 7.32 9.40
N THR A 335 24.28 7.29 10.67
CA THR A 335 25.67 7.55 11.08
C THR A 335 26.54 6.30 10.89
N PRO A 336 27.88 6.45 10.84
CA PRO A 336 28.79 5.30 10.85
C PRO A 336 28.60 4.40 12.08
N GLY A 337 28.25 4.98 13.24
CA GLY A 337 27.90 4.22 14.44
C GLY A 337 26.66 3.36 14.25
N ASP A 338 25.62 3.87 13.57
CA ASP A 338 24.42 3.09 13.25
C ASP A 338 24.76 1.90 12.35
N LYS A 339 25.64 2.08 11.35
CA LYS A 339 26.11 0.99 10.48
C LYS A 339 26.80 -0.11 11.30
N HIS A 340 27.62 0.25 12.29
CA HIS A 340 28.29 -0.70 13.17
C HIS A 340 27.29 -1.48 14.04
N VAL A 341 26.30 -0.80 14.63
CA VAL A 341 25.24 -1.44 15.43
C VAL A 341 24.42 -2.41 14.58
N ILE A 342 24.07 -2.04 13.35
CA ILE A 342 23.35 -2.91 12.41
C ILE A 342 24.15 -4.18 12.12
N SER A 343 25.45 -4.06 11.80
CA SER A 343 26.32 -5.21 11.57
C SER A 343 26.45 -6.12 12.81
N ALA A 344 26.46 -5.54 14.02
CA ALA A 344 26.55 -6.31 15.25
C ALA A 344 25.25 -7.09 15.59
N MET A 345 24.09 -6.62 15.14
CA MET A 345 22.78 -7.28 15.34
C MET A 345 22.51 -8.45 14.39
N GLN A 346 23.46 -8.79 13.52
CA GLN A 346 23.25 -9.76 12.47
C GLN A 346 22.98 -11.18 13.03
N PRO A 347 21.94 -11.89 12.53
CA PRO A 347 21.71 -13.27 12.92
C PRO A 347 22.83 -14.19 12.41
N LYS A 348 23.25 -15.15 13.24
CA LYS A 348 24.29 -16.14 12.87
C LYS A 348 23.88 -16.99 11.67
N ASP A 349 22.58 -17.27 11.54
CA ASP A 349 22.03 -18.13 10.50
C ASP A 349 21.74 -17.37 9.18
N GLY A 350 22.06 -16.07 9.10
CA GLY A 350 21.86 -15.28 7.90
C GLY A 350 20.39 -15.08 7.50
N ASP A 351 19.47 -15.03 8.48
CA ASP A 351 18.03 -14.91 8.23
C ASP A 351 17.68 -13.73 7.31
N LEU A 352 17.01 -14.05 6.20
CA LEU A 352 16.58 -13.11 5.16
C LEU A 352 15.66 -12.00 5.70
N GLU A 353 14.86 -12.27 6.75
CA GLU A 353 13.92 -11.30 7.30
C GLU A 353 14.65 -10.10 7.92
N PHE A 354 15.84 -10.31 8.53
CA PHE A 354 16.66 -9.22 9.06
C PHE A 354 17.05 -8.22 7.97
N TYR A 355 17.66 -8.71 6.90
CA TYR A 355 18.11 -7.89 5.77
C TYR A 355 16.93 -7.25 5.05
N TYR A 356 15.82 -7.98 4.87
CA TYR A 356 14.60 -7.44 4.28
C TYR A 356 14.09 -6.22 5.05
N ARG A 357 14.05 -6.29 6.40
CA ARG A 357 13.57 -5.21 7.26
C ARG A 357 14.45 -3.97 7.16
N TRP A 358 15.77 -4.14 7.19
CA TRP A 358 16.71 -3.03 7.04
C TRP A 358 16.68 -2.45 5.63
N LEU A 359 16.62 -3.29 4.60
CA LEU A 359 16.50 -2.84 3.21
C LEU A 359 15.23 -2.00 3.00
N HIS A 360 14.08 -2.49 3.47
CA HIS A 360 12.82 -1.75 3.44
C HIS A 360 12.91 -0.42 4.22
N PHE A 361 13.60 -0.41 5.38
CA PHE A 361 13.85 0.81 6.14
C PHE A 361 14.72 1.80 5.36
N MET A 362 15.84 1.37 4.78
CA MET A 362 16.75 2.24 4.02
C MET A 362 16.08 2.80 2.75
N ILE A 363 15.26 2.00 2.07
CA ILE A 363 14.48 2.46 0.91
C ILE A 363 13.44 3.51 1.32
N ARG A 364 12.84 3.33 2.50
CA ARG A 364 11.81 4.24 2.99
C ARG A 364 12.38 5.54 3.57
N TYR A 365 13.49 5.46 4.28
CA TYR A 365 13.97 6.53 5.14
C TYR A 365 15.38 6.99 4.81
N SER A 366 16.08 6.42 3.83
CA SER A 366 17.49 6.73 3.57
C SER A 366 17.82 6.90 2.07
N ASN A 367 19.08 6.67 1.71
CA ASN A 367 19.65 6.85 0.37
C ASN A 367 20.17 5.51 -0.21
N MET A 368 20.58 5.53 -1.48
CA MET A 368 21.07 4.34 -2.18
C MET A 368 22.39 3.81 -1.59
N GLU A 369 23.22 4.66 -1.00
CA GLU A 369 24.47 4.23 -0.34
C GLU A 369 24.17 3.27 0.83
N ASN A 370 23.19 3.61 1.66
CA ASN A 370 22.78 2.75 2.78
C ASN A 370 22.01 1.52 2.31
N VAL A 371 21.31 1.59 1.17
CA VAL A 371 20.75 0.40 0.52
C VAL A 371 21.86 -0.56 0.09
N ASN A 372 22.90 -0.04 -0.58
CA ASN A 372 24.06 -0.82 -1.00
C ASN A 372 24.80 -1.43 0.18
N PHE A 373 24.92 -0.71 1.29
CA PHE A 373 25.49 -1.25 2.53
C PHE A 373 24.78 -2.54 2.99
N ILE A 374 23.43 -2.54 3.05
CA ILE A 374 22.67 -3.73 3.45
C ILE A 374 22.81 -4.87 2.43
N LEU A 375 22.84 -4.54 1.13
CA LEU A 375 23.04 -5.54 0.07
C LEU A 375 24.44 -6.17 0.14
N THR A 376 25.47 -5.39 0.43
CA THR A 376 26.84 -5.88 0.63
C THR A 376 26.93 -6.77 1.86
N LEU A 377 26.37 -6.32 2.99
CA LEU A 377 26.32 -7.10 4.24
C LEU A 377 25.62 -8.45 4.04
N TYR A 378 24.53 -8.48 3.26
CA TYR A 378 23.86 -9.73 2.88
C TYR A 378 24.76 -10.65 2.06
N LYS A 379 25.42 -10.12 1.02
CA LYS A 379 26.31 -10.92 0.14
C LYS A 379 27.49 -11.52 0.88
N GLU A 380 28.08 -10.76 1.80
CA GLU A 380 29.22 -11.21 2.61
C GLU A 380 28.83 -12.35 3.57
N THR A 381 27.59 -12.33 4.07
CA THR A 381 27.12 -13.31 5.06
C THR A 381 26.53 -14.57 4.42
N ALA A 382 25.66 -14.39 3.42
CA ALA A 382 24.85 -15.47 2.88
C ALA A 382 25.61 -16.38 1.92
N GLY A 383 26.83 -16.01 1.50
CA GLY A 383 27.65 -16.74 0.52
C GLY A 383 27.05 -16.87 -0.89
N ASN A 384 25.79 -16.45 -1.06
CA ASN A 384 25.03 -16.53 -2.30
C ASN A 384 25.15 -15.23 -3.11
N THR A 385 25.44 -15.39 -4.40
CA THR A 385 25.53 -14.27 -5.34
C THR A 385 24.18 -13.84 -5.91
N GLN A 386 23.14 -14.66 -5.79
CA GLN A 386 21.80 -14.35 -6.30
C GLN A 386 20.94 -13.58 -5.29
N LEU A 387 20.36 -12.47 -5.74
CA LEU A 387 19.47 -11.64 -4.94
C LEU A 387 18.08 -12.27 -4.82
N PRO A 388 17.49 -12.37 -3.61
CA PRO A 388 16.12 -12.81 -3.45
C PRO A 388 15.12 -11.93 -4.21
N SER A 389 14.10 -12.55 -4.80
CA SER A 389 13.03 -11.83 -5.55
C SER A 389 12.34 -10.74 -4.72
N ARG A 390 12.27 -10.90 -3.39
CA ARG A 390 11.69 -9.88 -2.49
C ARG A 390 12.57 -8.64 -2.37
N PHE A 391 13.89 -8.79 -2.40
CA PHE A 391 14.80 -7.64 -2.36
C PHE A 391 14.69 -6.87 -3.65
N PHE A 392 14.59 -7.59 -4.77
CA PHE A 392 14.34 -6.99 -6.07
C PHE A 392 13.05 -6.16 -6.11
N ARG A 393 11.94 -6.70 -5.58
CA ARG A 393 10.69 -5.95 -5.45
C ARG A 393 10.86 -4.65 -4.68
N LEU A 394 11.57 -4.68 -3.55
CA LEU A 394 11.86 -3.48 -2.77
C LEU A 394 12.69 -2.47 -3.57
N LEU A 395 13.69 -2.92 -4.33
CA LEU A 395 14.48 -2.04 -5.20
C LEU A 395 13.63 -1.39 -6.28
N LEU A 396 12.68 -2.12 -6.90
CA LEU A 396 11.73 -1.52 -7.83
C LEU A 396 10.86 -0.46 -7.14
N GLU A 397 10.39 -0.72 -5.92
CA GLU A 397 9.62 0.25 -5.11
C GLU A 397 10.43 1.51 -4.76
N TYR A 398 11.74 1.37 -4.54
CA TYR A 398 12.63 2.53 -4.36
C TYR A 398 12.59 3.45 -5.57
N TYR A 399 12.77 2.90 -6.76
CA TYR A 399 12.75 3.71 -7.98
C TYR A 399 11.35 4.25 -8.31
N GLU A 400 10.27 3.51 -8.01
CA GLU A 400 8.88 4.03 -8.09
C GLU A 400 8.72 5.28 -7.21
N LYS A 401 9.18 5.21 -5.96
CA LYS A 401 9.03 6.30 -4.99
C LYS A 401 9.86 7.54 -5.33
N HIS A 402 10.97 7.34 -6.03
CA HIS A 402 11.88 8.41 -6.42
C HIS A 402 11.66 8.91 -7.87
N ASP A 403 10.64 8.42 -8.56
CA ASP A 403 10.31 8.75 -9.95
C ASP A 403 11.49 8.54 -10.91
N LYS A 404 12.26 7.45 -10.73
CA LYS A 404 13.49 7.17 -11.50
C LYS A 404 13.35 5.96 -12.43
N PHE A 405 12.77 6.16 -13.61
CA PHE A 405 12.54 5.08 -14.58
C PHE A 405 13.81 4.57 -15.28
N ILE A 406 14.70 5.44 -15.76
CA ILE A 406 15.92 5.00 -16.48
C ILE A 406 16.82 4.09 -15.62
N PRO A 407 17.14 4.44 -14.35
CA PRO A 407 17.88 3.54 -13.48
C PRO A 407 17.14 2.23 -13.18
N LEU A 408 15.80 2.26 -13.11
CA LEU A 408 14.99 1.05 -12.98
C LEU A 408 15.12 0.15 -14.20
N LEU A 409 15.11 0.72 -15.41
CA LEU A 409 15.29 -0.05 -16.65
C LEU A 409 16.68 -0.69 -16.73
N GLN A 410 17.73 0.04 -16.33
CA GLN A 410 19.09 -0.51 -16.23
C GLN A 410 19.16 -1.66 -15.22
N LEU A 411 18.48 -1.53 -14.07
CA LEU A 411 18.37 -2.61 -13.09
C LEU A 411 17.66 -3.84 -13.69
N LEU A 412 16.55 -3.65 -14.43
CA LEU A 412 15.85 -4.74 -15.11
C LEU A 412 16.77 -5.44 -16.13
N GLU A 413 17.51 -4.68 -16.92
CA GLU A 413 18.43 -5.22 -17.92
C GLU A 413 19.59 -6.01 -17.30
N ALA A 414 20.11 -5.57 -16.16
CA ALA A 414 21.16 -6.27 -15.42
C ALA A 414 20.64 -7.53 -14.69
N SER A 415 19.38 -7.53 -14.25
CA SER A 415 18.79 -8.59 -13.43
C SER A 415 18.02 -9.66 -14.21
N LYS A 416 17.65 -9.38 -15.48
CA LYS A 416 16.90 -10.34 -16.33
C LYS A 416 17.56 -11.71 -16.51
N GLY A 417 18.88 -11.80 -16.26
CA GLY A 417 19.63 -13.05 -16.34
C GLY A 417 19.66 -13.86 -15.04
N SER A 418 19.38 -13.24 -13.89
CA SER A 418 19.55 -13.85 -12.57
C SER A 418 18.24 -13.98 -11.78
N ILE A 419 17.24 -13.17 -12.08
CA ILE A 419 15.94 -13.16 -11.39
C ILE A 419 14.86 -13.62 -12.37
N PRO A 420 13.99 -14.57 -12.00
CA PRO A 420 12.89 -14.98 -12.87
C PRO A 420 11.84 -13.87 -13.00
N TYR A 421 11.21 -13.79 -14.17
CA TYR A 421 10.12 -12.87 -14.42
C TYR A 421 8.89 -13.18 -13.54
N ASP A 422 8.29 -12.15 -12.94
CA ASP A 422 7.04 -12.23 -12.17
C ASP A 422 6.13 -11.07 -12.60
N SER A 423 4.90 -11.39 -13.01
CA SER A 423 3.90 -10.41 -13.46
C SER A 423 3.56 -9.37 -12.40
N SER A 424 3.78 -9.68 -11.11
CA SER A 424 3.58 -8.73 -10.01
C SER A 424 4.50 -7.50 -10.10
N PHE A 425 5.65 -7.59 -10.78
CA PHE A 425 6.56 -6.45 -10.97
C PHE A 425 6.02 -5.41 -11.96
N LEU A 426 5.18 -5.82 -12.92
CA LEU A 426 4.70 -4.93 -13.99
C LEU A 426 3.99 -3.69 -13.45
N LYS A 427 3.16 -3.84 -12.42
CA LYS A 427 2.43 -2.69 -11.84
C LYS A 427 3.38 -1.60 -11.34
N THR A 428 4.48 -1.99 -10.70
CA THR A 428 5.51 -1.06 -10.21
C THR A 428 6.27 -0.42 -11.37
N ILE A 429 6.70 -1.22 -12.36
CA ILE A 429 7.41 -0.72 -13.55
C ILE A 429 6.55 0.32 -14.30
N VAL A 430 5.28 -0.01 -14.53
CA VAL A 430 4.32 0.88 -15.22
C VAL A 430 4.09 2.16 -14.43
N LYS A 431 3.92 2.08 -13.11
CA LYS A 431 3.79 3.27 -12.27
C LYS A 431 5.03 4.15 -12.32
N THR A 432 6.22 3.57 -12.22
CA THR A 432 7.47 4.33 -12.31
C THR A 432 7.55 5.08 -13.63
N PHE A 433 7.18 4.44 -14.75
CA PHE A 433 7.10 5.13 -16.04
C PHE A 433 6.09 6.28 -16.02
N ILE A 434 4.88 6.05 -15.50
CA ILE A 434 3.83 7.09 -15.45
C ILE A 434 4.28 8.29 -14.60
N TYR A 435 4.98 8.06 -13.49
CA TYR A 435 5.48 9.15 -12.66
C TYR A 435 6.69 9.85 -13.27
N SER A 436 7.62 9.10 -13.87
CA SER A 436 8.78 9.67 -14.55
C SER A 436 8.45 10.32 -15.88
N TYR A 437 7.43 9.90 -16.64
CA TYR A 437 7.16 10.36 -18.01
C TYR A 437 5.66 10.49 -18.28
N SER A 438 4.97 11.20 -17.37
CA SER A 438 3.50 11.26 -17.34
C SER A 438 2.83 11.66 -18.66
N ARG A 439 3.45 12.55 -19.46
CA ARG A 439 2.93 12.96 -20.78
C ARG A 439 2.81 11.81 -21.79
N PHE A 440 3.64 10.77 -21.65
CA PHE A 440 3.66 9.60 -22.53
C PHE A 440 2.95 8.38 -21.92
N ALA A 441 2.32 8.54 -20.75
CA ALA A 441 1.61 7.47 -20.07
C ALA A 441 0.56 6.76 -20.95
N PRO A 442 -0.30 7.46 -21.74
CA PRO A 442 -1.28 6.79 -22.60
C PRO A 442 -0.64 5.86 -23.63
N LEU A 443 0.39 6.34 -24.35
CA LEU A 443 1.10 5.57 -25.35
C LEU A 443 1.78 4.34 -24.73
N PHE A 444 2.44 4.52 -23.58
CA PHE A 444 3.11 3.44 -22.89
C PHE A 444 2.14 2.37 -22.39
N VAL A 445 1.04 2.76 -21.72
CA VAL A 445 0.04 1.81 -21.22
C VAL A 445 -0.63 1.06 -22.36
N GLN A 446 -0.93 1.74 -23.48
CA GLN A 446 -1.43 1.08 -24.68
C GLN A 446 -0.46 -0.02 -25.16
N LYS A 447 0.83 0.31 -25.38
CA LYS A 447 1.82 -0.69 -25.82
C LYS A 447 1.99 -1.84 -24.84
N VAL A 448 1.91 -1.59 -23.53
CA VAL A 448 1.99 -2.66 -22.50
C VAL A 448 0.76 -3.56 -22.55
N ASN A 449 -0.45 -3.01 -22.70
CA ASN A 449 -1.68 -3.79 -22.83
C ASN A 449 -1.68 -4.61 -24.13
N ASP A 450 -1.23 -4.01 -25.24
CA ASP A 450 -1.08 -4.71 -26.53
C ASP A 450 -0.09 -5.87 -26.41
N TRP A 451 1.05 -5.66 -25.73
CA TRP A 451 2.03 -6.71 -25.45
C TRP A 451 1.48 -7.84 -24.55
N LEU A 452 0.61 -7.51 -23.60
CA LEU A 452 -0.05 -8.50 -22.75
C LEU A 452 -1.20 -9.23 -23.45
N GLY A 453 -1.72 -8.71 -24.57
CA GLY A 453 -2.84 -9.28 -25.31
C GLY A 453 -4.22 -8.96 -24.71
N GLY A 454 -4.34 -7.92 -23.88
CA GLY A 454 -5.59 -7.57 -23.21
C GLY A 454 -5.54 -6.25 -22.43
N GLN A 455 -6.71 -5.72 -22.06
CA GLN A 455 -6.81 -4.51 -21.23
C GLN A 455 -6.58 -4.85 -19.75
N HIS A 456 -5.32 -4.74 -19.34
CA HIS A 456 -4.86 -5.10 -17.99
C HIS A 456 -4.60 -3.87 -17.10
N PHE A 457 -4.20 -2.76 -17.72
CA PHE A 457 -3.98 -1.48 -17.06
C PHE A 457 -4.89 -0.42 -17.65
N GLU A 458 -5.60 0.30 -16.78
CA GLU A 458 -6.44 1.43 -17.16
C GLU A 458 -5.88 2.72 -16.56
N LEU A 459 -5.92 3.81 -17.33
CA LEU A 459 -5.48 5.13 -16.89
C LEU A 459 -6.66 6.01 -16.48
N THR A 460 -6.55 6.61 -15.31
CA THR A 460 -7.42 7.70 -14.86
C THR A 460 -6.73 9.04 -15.11
N LYS A 461 -7.41 9.96 -15.80
CA LYS A 461 -6.95 11.34 -15.96
C LYS A 461 -7.29 12.17 -14.71
N LEU A 462 -6.31 12.91 -14.19
CA LEU A 462 -6.45 13.82 -13.04
C LEU A 462 -6.21 15.28 -13.46
N SER A 463 -6.68 16.22 -12.64
CA SER A 463 -6.40 17.67 -12.78
C SER A 463 -4.95 18.08 -12.48
N SER A 464 -4.12 17.14 -12.00
CA SER A 464 -2.75 17.44 -11.60
C SER A 464 -1.92 17.76 -12.84
N GLN A 465 -1.44 19.01 -12.93
CA GLN A 465 -0.52 19.42 -14.00
C GLN A 465 0.83 18.65 -14.01
N PHE A 466 1.19 17.93 -12.92
CA PHE A 466 2.48 17.20 -12.81
C PHE A 466 2.29 15.72 -13.19
N TYR A 467 1.22 15.13 -12.66
CA TYR A 467 0.80 13.75 -12.93
C TYR A 467 -0.63 13.76 -13.43
N PRO A 468 -0.85 14.13 -14.70
CA PRO A 468 -2.18 14.14 -15.29
C PRO A 468 -2.78 12.74 -15.42
N TYR A 469 -1.98 11.68 -15.26
CA TYR A 469 -2.42 10.30 -15.37
C TYR A 469 -1.95 9.47 -14.18
N HIS A 470 -2.79 8.53 -13.75
CA HIS A 470 -2.46 7.48 -12.79
C HIS A 470 -3.13 6.17 -13.21
N LEU A 471 -2.60 5.05 -12.75
CA LEU A 471 -3.30 3.77 -12.87
C LEU A 471 -4.59 3.79 -12.06
N HIS A 472 -5.69 3.39 -12.68
CA HIS A 472 -6.97 3.17 -12.00
C HIS A 472 -6.79 2.14 -10.88
N ASN A 473 -7.27 2.46 -9.69
CA ASN A 473 -7.36 1.51 -8.59
C ASN A 473 -8.82 1.45 -8.15
N SER A 474 -9.45 0.31 -8.39
CA SER A 474 -10.82 0.07 -7.98
C SER A 474 -10.94 0.14 -6.45
N ILE A 475 -12.10 0.59 -5.97
CA ILE A 475 -12.44 0.50 -4.55
C ILE A 475 -12.45 -0.97 -4.15
N ASN A 476 -11.85 -1.28 -3.00
CA ASN A 476 -11.94 -2.62 -2.44
C ASN A 476 -13.38 -2.89 -1.98
N ARG A 477 -14.16 -3.58 -2.81
CA ARG A 477 -15.57 -3.90 -2.55
C ARG A 477 -15.78 -4.90 -1.40
N THR A 478 -14.76 -5.64 -0.97
CA THR A 478 -14.89 -6.51 0.22
C THR A 478 -14.76 -5.72 1.52
N LYS A 479 -13.90 -4.69 1.51
CA LYS A 479 -13.77 -3.73 2.63
C LYS A 479 -14.96 -2.78 2.68
N TYR A 480 -15.24 -2.14 1.54
CA TYR A 480 -16.28 -1.13 1.33
C TYR A 480 -17.46 -1.80 0.61
N LYS A 481 -18.21 -2.63 1.35
CA LYS A 481 -19.25 -3.53 0.83
C LYS A 481 -20.47 -2.78 0.29
N GLU A 482 -20.76 -1.60 0.83
CA GLU A 482 -21.92 -0.82 0.44
C GLU A 482 -21.78 -0.28 -1.01
N PRO A 483 -22.82 -0.40 -1.85
CA PRO A 483 -22.76 0.03 -3.24
C PRO A 483 -22.51 1.53 -3.41
N GLU A 484 -22.93 2.34 -2.44
CA GLU A 484 -22.82 3.80 -2.42
C GLU A 484 -21.37 4.28 -2.27
N TRP A 485 -20.42 3.43 -1.86
CA TRP A 485 -19.01 3.76 -1.90
C TRP A 485 -18.56 3.98 -3.34
N GLN A 486 -18.23 5.23 -3.66
CA GLN A 486 -17.69 5.61 -4.96
C GLN A 486 -16.39 6.40 -4.80
N GLU A 487 -15.57 6.39 -5.84
CA GLU A 487 -14.32 7.14 -5.84
C GLU A 487 -14.65 8.62 -5.99
N ILE A 488 -14.12 9.46 -5.10
CA ILE A 488 -14.18 10.90 -5.27
C ILE A 488 -13.13 11.28 -6.32
N LYS A 489 -13.53 11.20 -7.60
CA LYS A 489 -12.67 11.59 -8.72
C LYS A 489 -12.64 13.11 -8.80
N PHE A 490 -11.45 13.69 -8.75
CA PHE A 490 -11.31 15.12 -8.97
C PHE A 490 -11.29 15.39 -10.48
N SER A 491 -12.49 15.52 -11.05
CA SER A 491 -12.69 15.91 -12.45
C SER A 491 -13.24 17.34 -12.50
N PRO A 492 -12.80 18.19 -13.45
CA PRO A 492 -13.48 19.45 -13.74
C PRO A 492 -14.93 19.24 -14.19
N ASP A 493 -15.29 18.04 -14.64
CA ASP A 493 -16.64 17.71 -15.13
C ASP A 493 -17.61 17.23 -14.03
N ASN A 494 -17.12 17.02 -12.80
CA ASN A 494 -17.96 16.53 -11.70
C ASN A 494 -18.61 17.69 -10.96
N ASP A 495 -19.93 17.60 -10.77
CA ASP A 495 -20.73 18.60 -10.06
C ASP A 495 -20.48 18.58 -8.54
N ASP A 496 -20.60 19.74 -7.88
CA ASP A 496 -20.48 19.90 -6.43
C ASP A 496 -21.49 19.03 -5.66
N THR A 497 -22.63 18.73 -6.29
CA THR A 497 -23.66 17.83 -5.77
C THR A 497 -23.16 16.39 -5.57
N TYR A 498 -22.35 15.88 -6.50
CA TYR A 498 -21.74 14.55 -6.41
C TYR A 498 -20.78 14.47 -5.22
N TYR A 499 -19.93 15.48 -5.07
CA TYR A 499 -18.96 15.52 -3.98
C TYR A 499 -19.65 15.57 -2.61
N ARG A 500 -20.69 16.40 -2.47
CA ARG A 500 -21.47 16.49 -1.22
C ARG A 500 -22.19 15.18 -0.89
N ALA A 501 -22.87 14.57 -1.86
CA ALA A 501 -23.57 13.30 -1.64
C ALA A 501 -22.62 12.19 -1.17
N GLN A 502 -21.41 12.12 -1.74
CA GLN A 502 -20.38 11.18 -1.29
C GLN A 502 -19.84 11.51 0.10
N VAL A 503 -19.64 12.79 0.43
CA VAL A 503 -19.23 13.20 1.78
C VAL A 503 -20.30 12.83 2.80
N ASP A 504 -21.56 13.19 2.54
CA ASP A 504 -22.70 12.90 3.41
C ASP A 504 -22.82 11.40 3.69
N PHE A 505 -22.80 10.56 2.64
CA PHE A 505 -22.85 9.11 2.83
C PHE A 505 -21.70 8.61 3.72
N ARG A 506 -20.46 9.03 3.42
CA ARG A 506 -19.27 8.55 4.13
C ARG A 506 -19.25 8.99 5.60
N VAL A 507 -19.65 10.24 5.89
CA VAL A 507 -19.70 10.80 7.25
C VAL A 507 -20.84 10.19 8.05
N LEU A 508 -22.02 10.01 7.45
CA LEU A 508 -23.23 9.60 8.18
C LEU A 508 -23.37 8.11 8.38
N GLN A 509 -22.88 7.32 7.42
CA GLN A 509 -23.06 5.87 7.43
C GLN A 509 -21.76 5.13 7.16
N GLY A 510 -21.02 5.51 6.12
CA GLY A 510 -19.89 4.74 5.61
C GLY A 510 -18.81 4.46 6.65
N PHE A 511 -18.22 5.51 7.24
CA PHE A 511 -17.17 5.34 8.24
C PHE A 511 -17.67 4.64 9.50
N ARG A 512 -18.88 4.97 9.96
CA ARG A 512 -19.49 4.35 11.13
C ARG A 512 -19.63 2.83 10.97
N LYS A 513 -20.23 2.37 9.86
CA LYS A 513 -20.40 0.92 9.57
C LYS A 513 -19.05 0.19 9.48
N LEU A 514 -18.04 0.83 8.89
CA LEU A 514 -16.70 0.25 8.80
C LEU A 514 -16.05 0.07 10.19
N LEU A 515 -16.22 1.07 11.07
CA LEU A 515 -15.72 1.02 12.44
C LEU A 515 -16.47 0.01 13.31
N GLU A 516 -17.79 -0.11 13.16
CA GLU A 516 -18.62 -1.11 13.82
C GLU A 516 -18.17 -2.54 13.48
N ARG A 517 -17.65 -2.75 12.26
CA ARG A 517 -17.02 -4.01 11.84
C ARG A 517 -15.58 -4.20 12.34
N GLY A 518 -15.04 -3.28 13.12
CA GLY A 518 -13.68 -3.36 13.68
C GLY A 518 -12.55 -3.10 12.68
N VAL A 519 -12.83 -2.36 11.59
CA VAL A 519 -11.90 -2.10 10.48
C VAL A 519 -11.57 -0.61 10.37
N ARG A 520 -10.30 -0.28 10.15
CA ARG A 520 -9.90 1.13 9.98
C ARG A 520 -10.12 1.60 8.53
N PRO A 521 -10.63 2.83 8.32
CA PRO A 521 -10.66 3.41 7.00
C PRO A 521 -9.24 3.68 6.48
N ASP A 522 -9.07 3.60 5.17
CA ASP A 522 -7.83 4.02 4.53
C ASP A 522 -7.67 5.53 4.69
N PHE A 523 -6.49 5.99 5.13
CA PHE A 523 -6.26 7.43 5.36
C PHE A 523 -6.54 8.27 4.12
N LYS A 524 -6.29 7.73 2.92
CA LYS A 524 -6.62 8.40 1.65
C LYS A 524 -8.13 8.67 1.52
N MET A 525 -8.98 7.68 1.83
CA MET A 525 -10.43 7.85 1.80
C MET A 525 -10.89 8.92 2.80
N VAL A 526 -10.29 8.94 3.98
CA VAL A 526 -10.58 9.95 5.02
C VAL A 526 -10.16 11.34 4.57
N LEU A 527 -8.95 11.47 4.00
CA LEU A 527 -8.41 12.74 3.51
C LEU A 527 -9.22 13.29 2.31
N ASP A 528 -9.63 12.41 1.40
CA ASP A 528 -10.47 12.80 0.27
C ASP A 528 -11.83 13.30 0.75
N THR A 529 -12.47 12.63 1.72
CA THR A 529 -13.71 13.14 2.33
C THR A 529 -13.50 14.46 3.06
N PHE A 530 -12.43 14.60 3.85
CA PHE A 530 -12.13 15.81 4.62
C PHE A 530 -11.99 17.06 3.76
N ARG A 531 -11.44 16.88 2.54
CA ARG A 531 -11.21 17.98 1.61
C ARG A 531 -12.51 18.67 1.16
N PHE A 532 -13.58 17.90 1.00
CA PHE A 532 -14.87 18.40 0.50
C PHE A 532 -15.91 18.61 1.59
N GLY A 533 -15.66 18.06 2.79
CA GLY A 533 -16.54 18.26 3.94
C GLY A 533 -16.50 19.67 4.50
N ASP A 534 -17.63 20.05 5.08
CA ASP A 534 -17.79 21.28 5.84
C ASP A 534 -17.11 21.20 7.21
N LEU A 535 -17.30 22.22 8.06
CA LEU A 535 -16.66 22.24 9.38
C LEU A 535 -17.11 21.08 10.27
N ASP A 536 -18.39 20.73 10.26
CA ASP A 536 -18.94 19.67 11.11
C ASP A 536 -18.46 18.30 10.63
N ASP A 537 -18.43 18.09 9.31
CA ASP A 537 -17.86 16.89 8.67
C ASP A 537 -16.38 16.73 9.05
N ARG A 538 -15.62 17.82 9.01
CA ARG A 538 -14.18 17.83 9.36
C ARG A 538 -13.96 17.48 10.83
N LEU A 539 -14.80 17.97 11.73
CA LEU A 539 -14.76 17.61 13.15
C LEU A 539 -15.11 16.14 13.37
N TYR A 540 -16.12 15.62 12.67
CA TYR A 540 -16.45 14.20 12.70
C TYR A 540 -15.29 13.34 12.19
N ILE A 541 -14.71 13.69 11.05
CA ILE A 541 -13.56 12.99 10.45
C ILE A 541 -12.35 13.01 11.38
N LYS A 542 -12.09 14.13 12.06
CA LYS A 542 -11.07 14.19 13.11
C LYS A 542 -11.37 13.18 14.23
N SER A 543 -12.61 13.06 14.67
CA SER A 543 -13.00 12.07 15.69
C SER A 543 -12.78 10.63 15.20
N VAL A 544 -13.08 10.32 13.94
CA VAL A 544 -12.78 9.03 13.30
C VAL A 544 -11.28 8.72 13.29
N LEU A 545 -10.43 9.71 12.94
CA LEU A 545 -8.98 9.53 12.97
C LEU A 545 -8.43 9.32 14.38
N ILE A 546 -9.02 9.96 15.38
CA ILE A 546 -8.64 9.76 16.79
C ILE A 546 -9.05 8.35 17.23
N GLN A 547 -10.30 7.94 16.95
CA GLN A 547 -10.82 6.61 17.29
C GLN A 547 -9.99 5.48 16.65
N THR A 548 -9.52 5.70 15.42
CA THR A 548 -8.68 4.74 14.67
C THR A 548 -7.19 4.87 14.97
N ARG A 549 -6.81 5.78 15.88
CA ARG A 549 -5.42 6.13 16.24
C ARG A 549 -4.56 6.56 15.05
N GLN A 550 -5.20 7.01 13.97
CA GLN A 550 -4.56 7.54 12.76
C GLN A 550 -4.29 9.06 12.87
N TYR A 551 -4.77 9.73 13.92
CA TYR A 551 -4.49 11.15 14.21
C TYR A 551 -3.08 11.35 14.81
N ASN A 552 -2.06 10.79 14.15
CA ASN A 552 -0.67 11.05 14.50
C ASN A 552 -0.24 12.44 14.02
N TYR A 553 0.92 12.91 14.50
CA TYR A 553 1.46 14.23 14.19
C TYR A 553 1.46 14.58 12.69
N LYS A 554 1.90 13.64 11.84
CA LYS A 554 1.98 13.86 10.39
C LYS A 554 0.59 14.12 9.80
N ASN A 555 -0.36 13.25 10.13
CA ASN A 555 -1.72 13.33 9.63
C ASN A 555 -2.44 14.55 10.21
N GLN A 556 -2.26 14.84 11.50
CA GLN A 556 -2.77 16.04 12.15
C GLN A 556 -2.35 17.31 11.42
N LYS A 557 -1.04 17.52 11.21
CA LYS A 557 -0.54 18.72 10.52
C LYS A 557 -1.02 18.82 9.07
N THR A 558 -1.15 17.68 8.38
CA THR A 558 -1.76 17.65 7.04
C THR A 558 -3.19 18.18 7.06
N MET A 559 -3.98 17.77 8.05
CA MET A 559 -5.39 18.16 8.18
C MET A 559 -5.53 19.63 8.60
N GLU A 560 -4.71 20.10 9.54
CA GLU A 560 -4.63 21.51 9.94
C GLU A 560 -4.34 22.41 8.72
N LEU A 561 -3.30 22.10 7.95
CA LEU A 561 -2.96 22.86 6.74
C LEU A 561 -4.07 22.83 5.68
N ARG A 562 -4.83 21.73 5.57
CA ARG A 562 -5.98 21.65 4.66
C ARG A 562 -7.14 22.52 5.15
N SER A 563 -7.35 22.60 6.46
CA SER A 563 -8.32 23.51 7.06
C SER A 563 -7.98 24.97 6.80
N LEU A 564 -6.68 25.31 6.67
CA LEU A 564 -6.24 26.68 6.36
C LEU A 564 -6.70 27.21 4.98
N LYS A 565 -7.28 26.35 4.13
CA LYS A 565 -7.91 26.76 2.85
C LYS A 565 -9.38 27.11 2.96
N HIS A 566 -9.92 27.17 4.16
CA HIS A 566 -11.32 27.55 4.34
C HIS A 566 -11.53 29.00 3.86
N PRO A 567 -12.59 29.30 3.10
CA PRO A 567 -12.82 30.65 2.54
C PRO A 567 -12.93 31.77 3.59
N SER A 568 -13.18 31.43 4.85
CA SER A 568 -13.33 32.40 5.94
C SER A 568 -12.03 32.81 6.62
N LEU A 569 -10.87 32.31 6.16
CA LEU A 569 -9.59 32.58 6.83
C LEU A 569 -8.87 33.77 6.20
N GLU A 570 -8.30 34.60 7.06
CA GLU A 570 -7.62 35.83 6.68
C GLU A 570 -6.08 35.69 6.77
N LYS A 571 -5.36 36.72 6.30
CA LYS A 571 -3.89 36.75 6.28
C LYS A 571 -3.31 36.60 7.69
N GLU A 572 -3.96 37.19 8.68
CA GLU A 572 -3.60 37.17 10.10
C GLU A 572 -3.68 35.76 10.70
N ASP A 573 -4.64 34.94 10.26
CA ASP A 573 -4.78 33.56 10.72
C ASP A 573 -3.61 32.68 10.23
N LEU A 574 -3.16 32.92 8.99
CA LEU A 574 -1.99 32.24 8.42
C LEU A 574 -0.72 32.64 9.17
N LEU A 575 -0.54 33.93 9.47
CA LEU A 575 0.57 34.44 10.28
C LEU A 575 0.59 33.82 11.68
N ARG A 576 -0.57 33.79 12.36
CA ARG A 576 -0.70 33.15 13.68
C ARG A 576 -0.35 31.68 13.62
N TYR A 577 -0.80 30.97 12.57
CA TYR A 577 -0.44 29.56 12.40
C TYR A 577 1.06 29.39 12.17
N PHE A 578 1.68 30.25 11.35
CA PHE A 578 3.12 30.24 11.08
C PHE A 578 3.93 30.43 12.35
N GLU A 579 3.65 31.45 13.15
CA GLU A 579 4.42 31.73 14.38
C GLU A 579 4.36 30.58 15.39
N ILE A 580 3.22 29.89 15.46
CA ILE A 580 3.05 28.75 16.38
C ILE A 580 3.68 27.46 15.84
N ASN A 581 3.73 27.26 14.52
CA ASN A 581 3.98 25.94 13.92
C ASN A 581 5.16 25.86 12.95
N LYS A 582 5.89 26.94 12.65
CA LYS A 582 6.97 26.93 11.64
C LYS A 582 8.00 25.81 11.84
N ASP A 583 8.41 25.58 13.09
CA ASP A 583 9.40 24.55 13.45
C ASP A 583 8.82 23.12 13.54
N GLN A 584 7.51 23.00 13.36
CA GLN A 584 6.75 21.76 13.50
C GLN A 584 6.39 21.13 12.14
N LEU A 585 6.74 21.76 11.02
CA LEU A 585 6.36 21.27 9.70
C LEU A 585 7.44 20.36 9.10
N ASN A 586 7.02 19.24 8.51
CA ASN A 586 7.90 18.45 7.65
C ASN A 586 8.03 19.11 6.26
N ASP A 587 8.93 18.63 5.42
CA ASP A 587 9.22 19.28 4.13
C ASP A 587 8.00 19.33 3.18
N SER A 588 7.15 18.30 3.19
CA SER A 588 5.91 18.30 2.40
C SER A 588 4.90 19.35 2.91
N HIS A 589 4.83 19.52 4.23
CA HIS A 589 4.00 20.54 4.88
C HIS A 589 4.55 21.95 4.60
N LYS A 590 5.88 22.14 4.65
CA LYS A 590 6.54 23.41 4.30
C LYS A 590 6.23 23.82 2.88
N PHE A 591 6.38 22.93 1.89
CA PHE A 591 6.01 23.20 0.49
C PHE A 591 4.55 23.62 0.32
N TYR A 592 3.65 22.90 1.00
CA TYR A 592 2.23 23.18 0.92
C TYR A 592 1.87 24.52 1.56
N PHE A 593 2.46 24.82 2.72
CA PHE A 593 2.19 26.05 3.45
C PHE A 593 2.84 27.28 2.83
N ALA A 594 4.10 27.19 2.39
CA ALA A 594 4.80 28.26 1.67
C ALA A 594 4.01 28.73 0.44
N ARG A 595 3.41 27.80 -0.31
CA ARG A 595 2.52 28.17 -1.41
C ARG A 595 1.31 28.99 -0.95
N MET A 596 0.66 28.60 0.15
CA MET A 596 -0.48 29.37 0.68
C MET A 596 -0.03 30.75 1.15
N LEU A 597 1.12 30.86 1.79
CA LEU A 597 1.69 32.14 2.22
C LEU A 597 1.98 33.07 1.03
N ILE A 598 2.57 32.54 -0.05
CA ILE A 598 2.80 33.29 -1.30
C ILE A 598 1.46 33.78 -1.90
N ASP A 599 0.43 32.92 -1.92
CA ASP A 599 -0.89 33.28 -2.46
C ASP A 599 -1.56 34.43 -1.64
N PHE A 600 -1.15 34.66 -0.39
CA PHE A 600 -1.61 35.74 0.51
C PHE A 600 -0.58 36.88 0.70
N ASP A 601 0.48 36.92 -0.12
CA ASP A 601 1.52 37.94 -0.06
C ASP A 601 2.25 38.00 1.30
N LEU A 602 2.57 36.82 1.85
CA LEU A 602 3.39 36.60 3.04
C LEU A 602 4.75 36.01 2.63
N LEU A 603 5.59 36.87 2.02
CA LEU A 603 6.78 36.44 1.30
C LEU A 603 7.95 36.07 2.23
N GLU A 604 8.15 36.79 3.33
CA GLU A 604 9.23 36.53 4.29
C GLU A 604 9.04 35.20 5.02
N GLU A 605 7.80 34.91 5.44
CA GLU A 605 7.43 33.66 6.09
C GLU A 605 7.54 32.48 5.10
N ALA A 606 7.15 32.68 3.84
CA ALA A 606 7.33 31.69 2.79
C ALA A 606 8.82 31.39 2.54
N LYS A 607 9.66 32.43 2.47
CA LYS A 607 11.11 32.32 2.30
C LYS A 607 11.73 31.50 3.42
N TYR A 608 11.40 31.84 4.67
CA TYR A 608 11.86 31.12 5.85
C TYR A 608 11.56 29.61 5.77
N LEU A 609 10.34 29.23 5.36
CA LEU A 609 10.00 27.81 5.24
C LEU A 609 10.76 27.09 4.12
N LEU A 610 11.01 27.77 2.99
CA LEU A 610 11.71 27.19 1.85
C LEU A 610 13.21 27.01 2.12
N ASP A 611 13.83 27.96 2.83
CA ASP A 611 15.24 27.91 3.22
C ASP A 611 15.54 26.76 4.20
N LEU A 612 14.55 26.37 5.01
CA LEU A 612 14.63 25.21 5.90
C LEU A 612 14.52 23.84 5.19
N ILE A 613 14.36 23.80 3.87
CA ILE A 613 14.26 22.56 3.09
C ILE A 613 15.63 22.19 2.53
N ASP A 614 16.15 21.04 2.95
CA ASP A 614 17.41 20.47 2.47
C ASP A 614 17.28 19.92 1.03
N ASP A 615 17.96 20.57 0.09
CA ASP A 615 17.95 20.24 -1.33
C ASP A 615 18.57 18.89 -1.69
N THR A 616 19.48 18.39 -0.85
CA THR A 616 20.16 17.10 -1.11
C THR A 616 19.20 15.92 -0.96
N CYS A 617 18.14 16.09 -0.18
CA CYS A 617 17.18 15.05 0.13
C CYS A 617 15.96 15.04 -0.81
N LEU A 618 15.79 16.06 -1.66
CA LEU A 618 14.62 16.22 -2.52
C LEU A 618 14.65 15.34 -3.78
N ILE A 619 13.47 14.84 -4.16
CA ILE A 619 13.24 14.26 -5.49
C ILE A 619 13.16 15.35 -6.56
N ASP A 620 13.42 15.00 -7.82
CA ASP A 620 13.49 15.96 -8.93
C ASP A 620 12.24 16.82 -9.07
N LYS A 621 11.05 16.23 -8.86
CA LYS A 621 9.79 16.97 -8.80
C LYS A 621 9.77 18.04 -7.71
N ASN A 622 10.24 17.71 -6.51
CA ASN A 622 10.23 18.65 -5.39
C ASN A 622 11.26 19.76 -5.60
N LYS A 623 12.39 19.46 -6.24
CA LYS A 623 13.36 20.46 -6.70
C LYS A 623 12.72 21.42 -7.72
N MET A 624 12.05 20.88 -8.75
CA MET A 624 11.28 21.69 -9.72
C MET A 624 10.18 22.52 -9.06
N PHE A 625 9.51 21.98 -8.04
CA PHE A 625 8.48 22.72 -7.32
C PHE A 625 9.07 23.84 -6.45
N LYS A 626 10.20 23.60 -5.78
CA LYS A 626 10.93 24.59 -4.97
C LYS A 626 11.34 25.79 -5.81
N ILE A 627 12.04 25.57 -6.92
CA ILE A 627 12.48 26.66 -7.80
C ILE A 627 11.30 27.51 -8.30
N ILE A 628 10.17 26.89 -8.65
CA ILE A 628 8.99 27.65 -9.11
C ILE A 628 8.43 28.54 -8.00
N LEU A 629 8.42 28.09 -6.75
CA LEU A 629 7.96 28.91 -5.62
C LEU A 629 8.94 30.05 -5.34
N GLU A 630 10.25 29.77 -5.35
CA GLU A 630 11.30 30.79 -5.16
C GLU A 630 11.24 31.87 -6.25
N LEU A 631 11.14 31.47 -7.52
CA LEU A 631 11.02 32.41 -8.64
C LEU A 631 9.77 33.29 -8.53
N LYS A 632 8.63 32.72 -8.13
CA LYS A 632 7.39 33.50 -7.91
C LYS A 632 7.55 34.48 -6.77
N MET A 633 8.13 34.03 -5.66
CA MET A 633 8.38 34.85 -4.47
C MET A 633 9.31 36.02 -4.80
N CYS A 634 10.46 35.77 -5.42
CA CYS A 634 11.40 36.82 -5.84
C CYS A 634 10.75 37.80 -6.83
N MET A 635 9.97 37.30 -7.79
CA MET A 635 9.21 38.16 -8.72
C MET A 635 8.19 39.04 -7.99
N MET A 636 7.48 38.52 -6.98
CA MET A 636 6.53 39.29 -6.19
C MET A 636 7.25 40.36 -5.34
N ALA A 637 8.36 40.00 -4.70
CA ALA A 637 9.19 40.87 -3.86
C ALA A 637 10.03 41.92 -4.63
N ASN A 638 10.08 41.86 -5.97
CA ASN A 638 11.01 42.64 -6.81
C ASN A 638 12.50 42.34 -6.57
N ASP A 639 12.83 41.17 -6.02
CA ASP A 639 14.21 40.74 -5.78
C ASP A 639 14.76 40.00 -7.02
N PHE A 640 15.14 40.80 -8.04
CA PHE A 640 15.57 40.26 -9.33
C PHE A 640 16.94 39.58 -9.29
N ASP A 641 17.82 39.99 -8.37
CA ASP A 641 19.16 39.41 -8.23
C ASP A 641 19.09 38.01 -7.63
N THR A 642 18.33 37.81 -6.54
CA THR A 642 18.11 36.47 -5.99
C THR A 642 17.41 35.57 -7.01
N MET A 643 16.44 36.09 -7.76
CA MET A 643 15.77 35.33 -8.83
C MET A 643 16.76 34.82 -9.87
N LYS A 644 17.73 35.66 -10.26
CA LYS A 644 18.80 35.29 -11.20
C LYS A 644 19.71 34.22 -10.60
N GLU A 645 20.14 34.37 -9.35
CA GLU A 645 20.95 33.36 -8.67
C GLU A 645 20.24 32.00 -8.59
N THR A 646 18.94 31.98 -8.29
CA THR A 646 18.15 30.75 -8.24
C THR A 646 18.13 30.04 -9.60
N LEU A 647 18.01 30.79 -10.71
CA LEU A 647 18.10 30.23 -12.06
C LEU A 647 19.49 29.65 -12.37
N GLU A 648 20.55 30.26 -11.87
CA GLU A 648 21.94 29.81 -12.09
C GLU A 648 22.32 28.59 -11.23
N LYS A 649 21.77 28.49 -10.02
CA LYS A 649 22.00 27.35 -9.11
C LYS A 649 21.30 26.07 -9.60
N PHE A 650 20.23 26.18 -10.38
CA PHE A 650 19.48 25.03 -10.86
C PHE A 650 20.13 24.38 -12.07
N LYS A 651 20.83 23.26 -11.84
CA LYS A 651 21.50 22.48 -12.88
C LYS A 651 20.50 21.65 -13.68
N LEU A 652 20.18 22.11 -14.89
CA LEU A 652 19.32 21.39 -15.85
C LEU A 652 20.01 20.16 -16.47
N HIS A 653 21.34 20.16 -16.53
CA HIS A 653 22.14 19.16 -17.26
C HIS A 653 22.83 18.12 -16.36
N ASP A 654 22.43 17.98 -15.09
CA ASP A 654 22.86 16.81 -14.33
C ASP A 654 22.21 15.56 -14.96
N ASP A 655 23.02 14.57 -15.35
CA ASP A 655 22.68 13.37 -16.16
C ASP A 655 21.50 12.49 -15.67
N GLN A 656 20.82 12.89 -14.59
CA GLN A 656 19.75 12.13 -13.95
C GLN A 656 18.51 12.94 -13.59
N LEU A 657 18.41 14.22 -13.94
CA LEU A 657 17.25 15.05 -13.57
C LEU A 657 16.11 14.90 -14.60
N TYR A 658 14.97 14.33 -14.18
CA TYR A 658 13.77 14.35 -15.02
C TYR A 658 13.12 15.74 -15.04
N ILE A 659 12.82 16.25 -16.26
CA ILE A 659 12.15 17.53 -16.46
C ILE A 659 10.70 17.32 -16.91
N SER A 660 9.76 17.95 -16.19
CA SER A 660 8.34 17.92 -16.52
C SER A 660 7.91 19.14 -17.34
N PRO A 661 6.96 19.01 -18.28
CA PRO A 661 6.31 20.15 -18.94
C PRO A 661 5.70 21.18 -17.97
N TYR A 662 5.43 20.78 -16.73
CA TYR A 662 5.01 21.73 -15.70
C TYR A 662 6.05 22.82 -15.44
N LEU A 663 7.36 22.47 -15.42
CA LEU A 663 8.42 23.46 -15.20
C LEU A 663 8.34 24.53 -16.29
N LEU A 664 8.26 24.11 -17.56
CA LEU A 664 8.10 25.00 -18.71
C LEU A 664 6.85 25.89 -18.60
N ASN A 665 5.68 25.29 -18.31
CA ASN A 665 4.44 26.05 -18.24
C ASN A 665 4.44 27.09 -17.12
N GLN A 666 5.04 26.78 -15.97
CA GLN A 666 5.13 27.74 -14.87
C GLN A 666 6.17 28.82 -15.14
N THR A 667 7.33 28.48 -15.71
CA THR A 667 8.34 29.50 -16.03
C THR A 667 7.87 30.44 -17.14
N LEU A 668 7.11 29.95 -18.13
CA LEU A 668 6.42 30.80 -19.10
C LEU A 668 5.41 31.75 -18.43
N SER A 669 4.61 31.24 -17.49
CA SER A 669 3.69 32.09 -16.72
C SER A 669 4.43 33.16 -15.93
N ILE A 670 5.56 32.81 -15.30
CA ILE A 670 6.40 33.75 -14.55
C ILE A 670 7.03 34.77 -15.50
N GLU A 671 7.48 34.36 -16.68
CA GLU A 671 8.04 35.24 -17.71
C GLU A 671 7.03 36.28 -18.16
N THR A 672 5.79 35.86 -18.44
CA THR A 672 4.72 36.78 -18.86
C THR A 672 4.37 37.77 -17.75
N SER A 673 4.31 37.30 -16.49
CA SER A 673 4.07 38.16 -15.32
C SER A 673 5.21 39.15 -15.11
N LEU A 674 6.47 38.70 -15.18
CA LEU A 674 7.66 39.55 -15.04
C LEU A 674 7.72 40.60 -16.16
N PHE A 675 7.49 40.19 -17.41
CA PHE A 675 7.44 41.11 -18.55
C PHE A 675 6.36 42.17 -18.38
N SER A 676 5.16 41.76 -17.94
CA SER A 676 4.05 42.69 -17.68
C SER A 676 4.40 43.66 -16.55
N LYS A 677 5.01 43.18 -15.46
CA LYS A 677 5.45 44.00 -14.32
C LYS A 677 6.48 45.05 -14.76
N LEU A 678 7.48 44.64 -15.54
CA LEU A 678 8.51 45.55 -16.08
C LEU A 678 7.96 46.53 -17.13
N ARG A 679 6.81 46.26 -17.76
CA ARG A 679 6.18 47.17 -18.71
C ARG A 679 5.26 48.19 -18.05
N LEU A 680 4.49 47.76 -17.04
CA LEU A 680 3.48 48.57 -16.36
C LEU A 680 4.07 49.46 -15.25
N ASN A 681 5.06 48.97 -14.50
CA ASN A 681 5.62 49.68 -13.33
C ASN A 681 6.86 50.53 -13.67
N ASN A 682 6.98 51.01 -14.92
CA ASN A 682 8.07 51.92 -15.34
C ASN A 682 8.15 53.23 -14.51
N GLN A 683 7.13 53.53 -13.69
CA GLN A 683 7.07 54.73 -12.84
C GLN A 683 7.33 54.45 -11.35
N GLU A 684 7.24 53.19 -10.89
CA GLU A 684 7.41 52.83 -9.46
C GLU A 684 8.75 52.15 -9.17
N LEU A 685 9.39 51.54 -10.17
CA LEU A 685 10.70 50.90 -10.05
C LEU A 685 11.80 51.89 -10.40
N ASP A 686 12.86 51.95 -9.60
CA ASP A 686 14.04 52.74 -9.95
C ASP A 686 14.77 52.18 -11.18
N GLN A 687 15.69 52.97 -11.75
CA GLN A 687 16.43 52.58 -12.96
C GLN A 687 17.30 51.34 -12.77
N GLU A 688 17.83 51.12 -11.57
CA GLU A 688 18.73 50.01 -11.25
C GLU A 688 17.96 48.68 -11.15
N MET A 689 16.84 48.69 -10.44
CA MET A 689 15.88 47.58 -10.36
C MET A 689 15.29 47.26 -11.73
N MET A 690 15.01 48.27 -12.56
CA MET A 690 14.56 48.06 -13.94
C MET A 690 15.61 47.38 -14.81
N LEU A 691 16.89 47.74 -14.64
CA LEU A 691 18.01 47.09 -15.33
C LEU A 691 18.21 45.64 -14.83
N ALA A 692 18.17 45.42 -13.52
CA ALA A 692 18.25 44.10 -12.91
C ALA A 692 17.10 43.19 -13.37
N GLY A 693 15.87 43.70 -13.38
CA GLY A 693 14.69 43.00 -13.87
C GLY A 693 14.79 42.61 -15.34
N LYS A 694 15.29 43.49 -16.22
CA LYS A 694 15.53 43.17 -17.64
C LYS A 694 16.59 42.08 -17.82
N LYS A 695 17.69 42.12 -17.06
CA LYS A 695 18.72 41.07 -17.07
C LYS A 695 18.16 39.74 -16.60
N CYS A 696 17.36 39.75 -15.53
CA CYS A 696 16.71 38.57 -15.00
C CYS A 696 15.70 37.97 -16.00
N LEU A 697 14.89 38.80 -16.66
CA LEU A 697 13.98 38.36 -17.72
C LEU A 697 14.71 37.66 -18.87
N LEU A 698 15.85 38.21 -19.31
CA LEU A 698 16.68 37.59 -20.34
C LEU A 698 17.18 36.20 -19.88
N LYS A 699 17.65 36.10 -18.64
CA LYS A 699 18.12 34.83 -18.06
C LYS A 699 17.00 33.80 -17.97
N LEU A 700 15.80 34.21 -17.54
CA LEU A 700 14.62 33.35 -17.49
C LEU A 700 14.24 32.84 -18.89
N ARG A 701 14.35 33.68 -19.93
CA ARG A 701 14.10 33.26 -21.32
C ARG A 701 15.12 32.23 -21.81
N PHE A 702 16.39 32.37 -21.47
CA PHE A 702 17.40 31.34 -21.76
C PHE A 702 17.07 30.02 -21.06
N PHE A 703 16.77 30.07 -19.77
CA PHE A 703 16.35 28.89 -19.00
C PHE A 703 15.12 28.19 -19.63
N ILE A 704 14.12 28.96 -20.07
CA ILE A 704 12.96 28.43 -20.80
C ILE A 704 13.36 27.75 -22.10
N GLY A 705 14.30 28.32 -22.85
CA GLY A 705 14.88 27.73 -24.06
C GLY A 705 15.54 26.37 -23.78
N ASP A 706 16.38 26.31 -22.74
CA ASP A 706 17.06 25.09 -22.33
C ASP A 706 16.06 23.99 -21.91
N VAL A 707 15.05 24.36 -21.12
CA VAL A 707 13.97 23.43 -20.73
C VAL A 707 13.20 22.90 -21.94
N LYS A 708 12.92 23.74 -22.95
CA LYS A 708 12.26 23.30 -24.19
C LYS A 708 13.11 22.29 -24.95
N LEU A 709 14.39 22.58 -25.12
CA LEU A 709 15.33 21.68 -25.80
C LEU A 709 15.37 20.29 -25.14
N VAL A 710 15.44 20.24 -23.80
CA VAL A 710 15.40 18.96 -23.07
C VAL A 710 14.08 18.22 -23.32
N LEU A 711 12.95 18.93 -23.23
CA LEU A 711 11.63 18.31 -23.43
C LEU A 711 11.41 17.80 -24.86
N GLU A 712 11.97 18.46 -25.87
CA GLU A 712 11.94 18.06 -27.28
C GLU A 712 12.85 16.85 -27.55
N ASN A 713 14.03 16.79 -26.91
CA ASN A 713 14.93 15.65 -27.03
C ASN A 713 14.30 14.39 -26.42
N ASP A 714 13.71 14.50 -25.22
CA ASP A 714 12.93 13.43 -24.61
C ASP A 714 11.84 12.89 -25.55
N GLU A 715 11.15 13.77 -26.30
CA GLU A 715 10.06 13.38 -27.20
C GLU A 715 10.57 12.55 -28.39
N LYS A 716 11.75 12.89 -28.91
CA LYS A 716 12.41 12.12 -29.98
C LYS A 716 12.86 10.74 -29.49
N GLU A 717 13.33 10.65 -28.25
CA GLU A 717 13.88 9.42 -27.67
C GLU A 717 12.81 8.52 -27.04
N MET A 718 11.63 9.05 -26.70
CA MET A 718 10.63 8.33 -25.93
C MET A 718 10.15 7.04 -26.59
N THR A 719 9.89 7.07 -27.90
CA THR A 719 9.42 5.88 -28.62
C THR A 719 10.44 4.75 -28.50
N GLN A 720 11.73 5.08 -28.63
CA GLN A 720 12.82 4.11 -28.48
C GLN A 720 12.92 3.58 -27.05
N LEU A 721 12.72 4.44 -26.04
CA LEU A 721 12.70 4.03 -24.64
C LEU A 721 11.54 3.05 -24.34
N ILE A 722 10.34 3.33 -24.86
CA ILE A 722 9.18 2.45 -24.72
C ILE A 722 9.47 1.11 -25.40
N ASP A 723 9.96 1.12 -26.64
CA ASP A 723 10.25 -0.10 -27.39
C ASP A 723 11.35 -0.93 -26.73
N ARG A 724 12.40 -0.28 -26.22
CA ARG A 724 13.46 -0.91 -25.42
C ARG A 724 12.89 -1.54 -24.15
N THR A 725 11.95 -0.88 -23.48
CA THR A 725 11.29 -1.40 -22.28
C THR A 725 10.50 -2.67 -22.60
N ILE A 726 9.65 -2.64 -23.64
CA ILE A 726 8.87 -3.81 -24.08
C ILE A 726 9.81 -4.93 -24.53
N GLY A 727 10.88 -4.61 -25.27
CA GLY A 727 11.90 -5.58 -25.68
C GLY A 727 12.58 -6.26 -24.50
N THR A 728 12.95 -5.50 -23.47
CA THR A 728 13.53 -6.03 -22.23
C THR A 728 12.55 -6.91 -21.46
N LEU A 729 11.29 -6.50 -21.34
CA LEU A 729 10.24 -7.31 -20.69
C LEU A 729 9.98 -8.62 -21.46
N ASN A 730 9.94 -8.56 -22.80
CA ASN A 730 9.75 -9.73 -23.64
C ASN A 730 10.93 -10.71 -23.52
N ALA A 731 12.16 -10.21 -23.58
CA ALA A 731 13.37 -11.01 -23.40
C ALA A 731 13.44 -11.65 -22.00
N TRP A 732 12.90 -10.96 -20.98
CA TRP A 732 12.84 -11.48 -19.62
C TRP A 732 11.77 -12.56 -19.46
N LYS A 733 10.59 -12.37 -20.07
CA LYS A 733 9.48 -13.32 -20.08
C LYS A 733 9.83 -14.62 -20.83
N ASN A 734 10.46 -14.53 -22.00
CA ASN A 734 10.77 -15.69 -22.87
C ASN A 734 11.98 -16.52 -22.41
N LYS A 735 12.64 -16.13 -21.32
CA LYS A 735 13.76 -16.89 -20.72
C LYS A 735 13.30 -17.92 -19.68
N GLN A 736 12.01 -17.95 -19.36
CA GLN A 736 11.34 -19.02 -18.63
C GLN A 736 10.92 -20.09 -19.61
#